data_AF-A0A8J7PTM1-F1
#
_entry.id   AF-A0A8J7PTM1-F1
#
_cell.length_a   1.000
_cell.length_b   1.000
_cell.length_c   1.000
_cell.angle_alpha   90.00
_cell.angle_beta   90.00
_cell.angle_gamma   90.00
#
_symmetry.space_group_name_H-M   'P 1'
#
loop_
_entity.id
_entity.type
_entity.pdbx_description
1 polymer ?
#
loop_
_entity_poly.entity_id
_entity_poly.type
_entity_poly.pdbx_seq_one_letter_code
_entity_poly.pdbx_strand_id
1 'polypeptide(L)'
;MAFTPVPGASYYLVAAHSGKVLEIKDKATQNGAIVQQGDAKPYLDSSHQQWEFLLNSERIYVIRSKLVDRVLDIEAASKDDAAKVHMWGWHGVDHERFRIVDAGDGTFYLEAVHSGKVIEIYGEEKGAGHPAKQYRNHLSGKNLHQRFRPVLAEEGFDPKALPGFTNPSQMVRDATLGIAGLIPEVGGAIKGVVSLLWRDGNSAMIWNQVMRYIEAYVESKLQQERIKYLRQTIDGSRKNLNDFVGYTAGSEKAGKLNATITTLNLADRPFFDASAPERTLSYFVTIGTIKLTLLQEQARNYAEIAGEKTDVNKRQHVAAMKEGIAEYTHAAQYFREQVLKARVDQIGNDFRVLDRTPSYHQFTYDIILRDGGDGGEVVIRIGPNGGAQTVQGREEAKVRLKKAREQTVRALLGARLDAILAPALLWRSFDPEETRPSTKIVSTSVGPYGNVHDPVKLSQGKEIAKIEVWSDDRVRGLRVTNRSGAQKMVGGTLGTRQELLLAKDEFIAGVWGSAYHYLHSVFFETTFGKRLGAGRLDVAYRFHADLPPELSAHLVDITASSGNNHVDSIQFDWQYELKGEYPQPKVLRSESTLWSPLPAQSEEAEVTAKPKRRLAAKKKATKRATSEKRAPAKRSGKTPRPSKAATKAAKTTRRSPAKKAKSSRNKGRA
;
A
#
# COMPACT_ATOMS: atom_id res chain seq x y z
N MET A 1 -9.75 -3.92 6.97
CA MET A 1 -8.47 -3.17 6.94
C MET A 1 -7.37 -4.06 6.39
N ALA A 2 -6.66 -3.69 5.33
CA ALA A 2 -5.51 -4.47 4.88
C ALA A 2 -4.27 -3.94 5.60
N PHE A 3 -3.54 -4.80 6.33
CA PHE A 3 -2.32 -4.38 7.00
C PHE A 3 -1.31 -3.87 5.96
N THR A 4 -0.96 -2.59 6.07
CA THR A 4 0.02 -1.94 5.19
C THR A 4 1.17 -1.43 6.06
N PRO A 5 2.27 -2.18 6.19
CA PRO A 5 3.41 -1.79 7.01
C PRO A 5 4.11 -0.56 6.42
N VAL A 6 4.67 0.26 7.31
CA VAL A 6 5.58 1.35 6.94
C VAL A 6 6.94 0.73 6.55
N PRO A 7 7.50 1.04 5.37
CA PRO A 7 8.80 0.52 4.97
C PRO A 7 9.91 0.85 5.98
N GLY A 8 10.73 -0.14 6.31
CA GLY A 8 11.83 0.00 7.28
C GLY A 8 11.40 0.12 8.74
N ALA A 9 10.11 0.13 9.05
CA ALA A 9 9.62 0.10 10.42
C ALA A 9 9.60 -1.33 10.99
N SER A 10 9.82 -1.43 12.30
CA SER A 10 9.71 -2.68 13.06
C SER A 10 8.43 -2.69 13.90
N TYR A 11 7.86 -3.86 14.12
CA TYR A 11 6.58 -4.07 14.79
C TYR A 11 6.70 -5.16 15.85
N TYR A 12 6.02 -4.98 16.98
CA TYR A 12 5.62 -6.09 17.84
C TYR A 12 4.41 -6.80 17.23
N LEU A 13 4.33 -8.12 17.39
CA LEU A 13 3.17 -8.93 16.98
C LEU A 13 2.46 -9.42 18.24
N VAL A 14 1.46 -8.67 18.70
CA VAL A 14 0.77 -8.94 19.97
C VAL A 14 -0.33 -9.97 19.76
N ALA A 15 -0.24 -11.14 20.39
CA ALA A 15 -1.25 -12.19 20.30
C ALA A 15 -2.56 -11.73 20.97
N ALA A 16 -3.69 -11.84 20.25
CA ALA A 16 -4.94 -11.18 20.63
C ALA A 16 -5.61 -11.79 21.87
N HIS A 17 -5.30 -13.04 22.23
CA HIS A 17 -5.85 -13.74 23.40
C HIS A 17 -5.10 -13.49 24.71
N SER A 18 -3.81 -13.11 24.64
CA SER A 18 -2.91 -13.04 25.80
C SER A 18 -2.29 -11.65 26.02
N GLY A 19 -2.26 -10.78 25.00
CA GLY A 19 -1.52 -9.51 25.06
C GLY A 19 0.00 -9.68 25.13
N LYS A 20 0.53 -10.89 24.88
CA LYS A 20 1.96 -11.16 24.79
C LYS A 20 2.47 -10.98 23.37
N VAL A 21 3.76 -10.76 23.20
CA VAL A 21 4.39 -10.49 21.89
C VAL A 21 5.06 -11.73 21.33
N LEU A 22 4.99 -11.90 20.01
CA LEU A 22 5.78 -12.91 19.30
C LEU A 22 7.28 -12.57 19.43
N GLU A 23 8.10 -13.52 19.85
CA GLU A 23 9.52 -13.34 20.10
C GLU A 23 10.36 -14.53 19.64
N ILE A 24 11.65 -14.27 19.42
CA ILE A 24 12.66 -15.31 19.30
C ILE A 24 13.10 -15.74 20.70
N LYS A 25 12.90 -17.03 21.01
CA LYS A 25 13.26 -17.62 22.29
C LYS A 25 14.75 -17.38 22.60
N ASP A 26 15.03 -16.99 23.84
CA ASP A 26 16.37 -16.79 24.42
C ASP A 26 17.29 -15.85 23.60
N LYS A 27 16.71 -14.97 22.76
CA LYS A 27 17.43 -14.13 21.77
C LYS A 27 18.36 -14.93 20.84
N ALA A 28 18.00 -16.18 20.53
CA ALA A 28 18.77 -17.08 19.68
C ALA A 28 18.92 -16.54 18.24
N THR A 29 20.11 -16.64 17.65
CA THR A 29 20.44 -16.06 16.33
C THR A 29 20.78 -17.10 15.26
N GLN A 30 20.72 -18.39 15.60
CA GLN A 30 20.94 -19.52 14.69
C GLN A 30 19.70 -19.87 13.85
N ASN A 31 19.92 -20.59 12.75
CA ASN A 31 18.85 -21.29 12.04
C ASN A 31 18.16 -22.27 13.01
N GLY A 32 16.84 -22.33 12.95
CA GLY A 32 16.02 -23.20 13.79
C GLY A 32 15.65 -22.61 15.15
N ALA A 33 16.05 -21.36 15.44
CA ALA A 33 15.69 -20.65 16.67
C ALA A 33 14.16 -20.57 16.82
N ILE A 34 13.66 -21.00 17.98
CA ILE A 34 12.24 -21.17 18.25
C ILE A 34 11.56 -19.81 18.32
N VAL A 35 10.40 -19.68 17.67
CA VAL A 35 9.50 -18.54 17.87
C VAL A 35 8.43 -18.93 18.89
N GLN A 36 8.16 -18.04 19.83
CA GLN A 36 7.21 -18.24 20.94
C GLN A 36 6.49 -16.93 21.26
N GLN A 37 5.53 -16.93 22.17
CA GLN A 37 5.07 -15.69 22.81
C GLN A 37 5.88 -15.40 24.08
N GLY A 38 6.15 -14.13 24.35
CA GLY A 38 6.80 -13.67 25.58
C GLY A 38 6.23 -12.36 26.11
N ASP A 39 6.64 -12.00 27.32
CA ASP A 39 6.27 -10.70 27.89
C ASP A 39 7.03 -9.58 27.20
N ALA A 40 6.26 -8.59 26.72
CA ALA A 40 6.78 -7.37 26.14
C ALA A 40 7.88 -6.74 27.01
N LYS A 41 9.01 -6.42 26.38
CA LYS A 41 10.15 -5.73 26.99
C LYS A 41 10.23 -4.28 26.50
N PRO A 42 10.87 -3.37 27.26
CA PRO A 42 11.18 -2.02 26.80
C PRO A 42 11.91 -2.03 25.45
N TYR A 43 11.59 -1.06 24.58
CA TYR A 43 12.02 -1.00 23.19
C TYR A 43 13.53 -1.23 22.95
N LEU A 44 14.39 -0.62 23.77
CA LEU A 44 15.85 -0.72 23.62
C LEU A 44 16.39 -2.15 23.82
N ASP A 45 15.69 -2.99 24.58
CA ASP A 45 16.08 -4.37 24.90
C ASP A 45 15.31 -5.45 24.10
N SER A 46 14.32 -5.02 23.30
CA SER A 46 13.29 -5.88 22.72
C SER A 46 13.47 -6.24 21.24
N SER A 47 14.66 -6.06 20.64
CA SER A 47 14.93 -6.39 19.22
C SER A 47 14.56 -7.82 18.80
N HIS A 48 14.62 -8.77 19.74
CA HIS A 48 14.16 -10.16 19.60
C HIS A 48 12.63 -10.36 19.54
N GLN A 49 11.85 -9.32 19.83
CA GLN A 49 10.39 -9.25 19.80
C GLN A 49 9.87 -8.32 18.68
N GLN A 50 10.78 -7.81 17.85
CA GLN A 50 10.52 -6.80 16.83
C GLN A 50 10.69 -7.39 15.41
N TRP A 51 9.73 -7.07 14.54
CA TRP A 51 9.54 -7.71 13.24
C TRP A 51 9.39 -6.67 12.13
N GLU A 52 10.17 -6.78 11.06
CA GLU A 52 10.06 -5.97 9.86
C GLU A 52 9.26 -6.74 8.79
N PHE A 53 8.25 -6.11 8.22
CA PHE A 53 7.48 -6.68 7.12
C PHE A 53 8.01 -6.19 5.78
N LEU A 54 8.71 -7.07 5.05
CA LEU A 54 9.24 -6.78 3.72
C LEU A 54 8.22 -7.24 2.68
N LEU A 55 7.67 -6.31 1.91
CA LEU A 55 6.74 -6.64 0.83
C LEU A 55 7.46 -7.46 -0.26
N ASN A 56 6.97 -8.67 -0.54
CA ASN A 56 7.54 -9.57 -1.55
C ASN A 56 6.73 -9.54 -2.86
N SER A 57 5.41 -9.52 -2.73
CA SER A 57 4.44 -9.21 -3.79
C SER A 57 3.16 -8.70 -3.12
N GLU A 58 2.18 -8.17 -3.86
CA GLU A 58 1.00 -7.51 -3.27
C GLU A 58 0.32 -8.35 -2.17
N ARG A 59 0.32 -7.79 -0.94
CA ARG A 59 -0.14 -8.40 0.33
C ARG A 59 0.54 -9.70 0.80
N ILE A 60 1.64 -10.10 0.16
CA ILE A 60 2.52 -11.18 0.63
C ILE A 60 3.82 -10.57 1.16
N TYR A 61 4.14 -10.88 2.41
CA TYR A 61 5.26 -10.32 3.15
C TYR A 61 6.22 -11.41 3.59
N VAL A 62 7.48 -11.03 3.66
CA VAL A 62 8.52 -11.73 4.42
C VAL A 62 8.61 -11.04 5.78
N ILE A 63 8.45 -11.81 6.85
CA ILE A 63 8.49 -11.29 8.22
C ILE A 63 9.92 -11.51 8.75
N ARG A 64 10.75 -10.48 8.66
CA ARG A 64 12.16 -10.50 9.09
C ARG A 64 12.29 -10.09 10.55
N SER A 65 13.19 -10.71 11.32
CA SER A 65 13.47 -10.26 12.68
C SER A 65 14.36 -9.01 12.71
N LYS A 66 14.18 -8.15 13.71
CA LYS A 66 15.07 -6.99 13.94
C LYS A 66 16.40 -7.37 14.60
N LEU A 67 16.43 -8.50 15.32
CA LEU A 67 17.62 -9.00 16.03
C LEU A 67 18.70 -9.53 15.07
N VAL A 68 18.29 -10.25 14.03
CA VAL A 68 19.16 -10.96 13.10
C VAL A 68 18.49 -11.04 11.72
N ASP A 69 19.29 -11.00 10.64
CA ASP A 69 18.81 -11.12 9.25
C ASP A 69 18.37 -12.57 8.93
N ARG A 70 17.24 -12.94 9.54
CA ARG A 70 16.49 -14.19 9.37
C ARG A 70 15.01 -13.87 9.32
N VAL A 71 14.27 -14.79 8.72
CA VAL A 71 12.84 -14.67 8.43
C VAL A 71 12.06 -15.74 9.15
N LEU A 72 10.80 -15.44 9.41
CA LEU A 72 9.80 -16.39 9.87
C LEU A 72 9.66 -17.51 8.83
N ASP A 73 9.68 -18.76 9.30
CA ASP A 73 9.69 -19.94 8.45
C ASP A 73 8.85 -21.07 9.07
N ILE A 74 8.21 -21.88 8.21
CA ILE A 74 7.52 -23.12 8.60
C ILE A 74 8.43 -24.31 8.35
N GLU A 75 8.80 -25.00 9.44
CA GLU A 75 9.81 -26.06 9.43
C GLU A 75 9.56 -27.13 8.36
N ALA A 76 10.60 -27.39 7.55
CA ALA A 76 10.63 -28.37 6.46
C ALA A 76 9.51 -28.21 5.40
N ALA A 77 8.96 -27.00 5.23
CA ALA A 77 7.83 -26.71 4.35
C ALA A 77 6.58 -27.58 4.65
N SER A 78 6.45 -28.09 5.88
CA SER A 78 5.35 -28.98 6.26
C SER A 78 4.00 -28.33 5.98
N LYS A 79 3.00 -29.14 5.62
CA LYS A 79 1.59 -28.72 5.51
C LYS A 79 0.74 -29.23 6.66
N ASP A 80 1.34 -29.84 7.68
CA ASP A 80 0.64 -30.46 8.80
C ASP A 80 0.27 -29.44 9.87
N ASP A 81 -0.76 -29.77 10.64
CA ASP A 81 -1.11 -29.00 11.84
C ASP A 81 0.00 -29.16 12.89
N ALA A 82 0.21 -28.12 13.70
CA ALA A 82 1.23 -28.07 14.74
C ALA A 82 2.69 -28.19 14.24
N ALA A 83 2.96 -27.97 12.95
CA ALA A 83 4.34 -27.80 12.48
C ALA A 83 4.94 -26.50 13.05
N LYS A 84 6.23 -26.55 13.37
CA LYS A 84 6.95 -25.51 14.12
C LYS A 84 7.15 -24.24 13.29
N VAL A 85 6.95 -23.08 13.92
CA VAL A 85 7.40 -21.78 13.42
C VAL A 85 8.77 -21.46 14.03
N HIS A 86 9.74 -21.11 13.20
CA HIS A 86 11.11 -20.81 13.65
C HIS A 86 11.77 -19.73 12.79
N MET A 87 12.99 -19.34 13.16
CA MET A 87 13.83 -18.45 12.36
C MET A 87 14.71 -19.23 11.39
N TRP A 88 14.69 -18.82 10.11
CA TRP A 88 15.54 -19.39 9.09
C TRP A 88 16.19 -18.30 8.21
N GLY A 89 17.28 -18.63 7.52
CA GLY A 89 17.82 -17.75 6.47
C GLY A 89 16.81 -17.65 5.32
N TRP A 90 16.74 -16.51 4.63
CA TRP A 90 15.83 -16.32 3.50
C TRP A 90 16.33 -17.02 2.23
N HIS A 91 15.53 -17.94 1.68
CA HIS A 91 15.79 -18.65 0.42
C HIS A 91 14.81 -18.27 -0.68
N GLY A 92 13.76 -17.52 -0.37
CA GLY A 92 12.78 -17.08 -1.36
C GLY A 92 11.69 -18.12 -1.64
N VAL A 93 11.37 -18.97 -0.68
CA VAL A 93 10.42 -20.09 -0.82
C VAL A 93 9.07 -19.81 -0.13
N ASP A 94 7.99 -20.46 -0.57
CA ASP A 94 6.63 -20.12 -0.12
C ASP A 94 6.31 -20.42 1.36
N HIS A 95 7.17 -21.15 2.07
CA HIS A 95 7.05 -21.40 3.52
C HIS A 95 7.74 -20.32 4.38
N GLU A 96 8.49 -19.40 3.75
CA GLU A 96 9.07 -18.19 4.33
C GLU A 96 8.22 -16.93 4.02
N ARG A 97 7.04 -17.11 3.40
CA ARG A 97 6.17 -16.05 2.89
C ARG A 97 4.80 -16.10 3.55
N PHE A 98 4.31 -14.95 4.00
CA PHE A 98 3.07 -14.82 4.75
C PHE A 98 2.11 -13.82 4.12
N ARG A 99 0.85 -14.22 3.94
CA ARG A 99 -0.28 -13.34 3.65
C ARG A 99 -0.83 -12.81 4.97
N ILE A 100 -1.06 -11.51 5.06
CA ILE A 100 -1.63 -10.87 6.25
C ILE A 100 -3.13 -10.71 6.04
N VAL A 101 -3.90 -11.61 6.64
CA VAL A 101 -5.36 -11.70 6.46
C VAL A 101 -6.03 -10.93 7.59
N ASP A 102 -6.90 -9.98 7.25
CA ASP A 102 -7.66 -9.20 8.23
C ASP A 102 -8.67 -10.05 9.00
N ALA A 103 -8.79 -9.82 10.31
CA ALA A 103 -9.86 -10.39 11.13
C ALA A 103 -11.04 -9.42 11.37
N GLY A 104 -10.94 -8.17 10.89
CA GLY A 104 -12.00 -7.16 10.95
C GLY A 104 -12.02 -6.31 12.23
N ASP A 105 -11.16 -6.60 13.20
CA ASP A 105 -11.09 -5.98 14.53
C ASP A 105 -9.73 -5.32 14.84
N GLY A 106 -8.93 -5.04 13.80
CA GLY A 106 -7.55 -4.55 13.94
C GLY A 106 -6.55 -5.63 14.36
N THR A 107 -6.95 -6.90 14.30
CA THR A 107 -6.05 -8.05 14.38
C THR A 107 -6.02 -8.81 13.05
N PHE A 108 -4.98 -9.63 12.87
CA PHE A 108 -4.64 -10.25 11.60
C PHE A 108 -4.17 -11.69 11.81
N TYR A 109 -4.48 -12.56 10.85
CA TYR A 109 -3.86 -13.87 10.75
C TYR A 109 -2.59 -13.78 9.89
N LEU A 110 -1.53 -14.46 10.32
CA LEU A 110 -0.28 -14.60 9.56
C LEU A 110 -0.33 -15.95 8.83
N GLU A 111 -0.73 -15.93 7.56
CA GLU A 111 -1.02 -17.15 6.80
C GLU A 111 0.16 -17.54 5.90
N ALA A 112 0.75 -18.73 6.12
CA ALA A 112 1.84 -19.24 5.32
C ALA A 112 1.37 -19.61 3.90
N VAL A 113 2.04 -19.08 2.87
CA VAL A 113 1.58 -19.14 1.47
C VAL A 113 1.56 -20.56 0.91
N HIS A 114 2.49 -21.45 1.34
CA HIS A 114 2.59 -22.82 0.82
C HIS A 114 1.51 -23.78 1.34
N SER A 115 0.97 -23.52 2.54
CA SER A 115 0.02 -24.40 3.24
C SER A 115 -1.38 -23.81 3.39
N GLY A 116 -1.54 -22.49 3.29
CA GLY A 116 -2.80 -21.80 3.61
C GLY A 116 -3.17 -21.86 5.09
N LYS A 117 -2.22 -22.23 5.95
CA LYS A 117 -2.37 -22.33 7.41
C LYS A 117 -1.88 -21.07 8.09
N VAL A 118 -2.46 -20.78 9.25
CA VAL A 118 -2.13 -19.57 10.03
C VAL A 118 -1.19 -19.90 11.15
N ILE A 119 -0.35 -18.93 11.51
CA ILE A 119 0.41 -19.00 12.75
C ILE A 119 -0.56 -18.88 13.92
N GLU A 120 -0.33 -19.71 14.94
CA GLU A 120 -1.01 -19.67 16.22
C GLU A 120 -0.03 -19.76 17.38
N ILE A 121 -0.45 -19.28 18.55
CA ILE A 121 0.14 -19.67 19.82
C ILE A 121 -0.48 -20.99 20.25
N TYR A 122 0.34 -22.03 20.32
CA TYR A 122 -0.14 -23.41 20.50
C TYR A 122 -0.86 -23.62 21.85
N GLY A 123 -2.04 -24.24 21.78
CA GLY A 123 -2.84 -24.64 22.95
C GLY A 123 -3.70 -23.54 23.57
N GLU A 124 -3.88 -22.40 22.90
CA GLU A 124 -4.56 -21.21 23.45
C GLU A 124 -3.92 -20.60 24.71
N GLU A 125 -2.70 -21.04 25.03
CA GLU A 125 -2.05 -20.79 26.30
C GLU A 125 -1.73 -19.30 26.48
N LYS A 126 -1.86 -18.80 27.71
CA LYS A 126 -1.63 -17.37 28.04
C LYS A 126 -0.28 -17.09 28.70
N GLY A 127 0.51 -18.12 29.01
CA GLY A 127 1.84 -18.00 29.61
C GLY A 127 2.91 -17.49 28.63
N ALA A 128 4.02 -16.96 29.14
CA ALA A 128 5.22 -16.75 28.29
C ALA A 128 5.90 -18.10 28.00
N GLY A 129 6.63 -18.21 26.89
CA GLY A 129 7.38 -19.42 26.51
C GLY A 129 6.60 -20.44 25.67
N HIS A 130 5.32 -20.20 25.37
CA HIS A 130 4.52 -21.12 24.53
C HIS A 130 4.85 -20.93 23.04
N PRO A 131 5.14 -22.01 22.30
CA PRO A 131 5.67 -21.94 20.94
C PRO A 131 4.61 -21.48 19.93
N ALA A 132 5.09 -20.77 18.91
CA ALA A 132 4.32 -20.51 17.71
C ALA A 132 4.37 -21.73 16.77
N LYS A 133 3.24 -22.07 16.18
CA LYS A 133 3.08 -23.18 15.23
C LYS A 133 2.15 -22.77 14.10
N GLN A 134 2.19 -23.47 12.96
CA GLN A 134 1.09 -23.34 11.99
C GLN A 134 -0.07 -24.26 12.37
N TYR A 135 -1.29 -23.85 12.03
CA TYR A 135 -2.49 -24.68 12.19
C TYR A 135 -3.53 -24.34 11.13
N ARG A 136 -4.45 -25.26 10.86
CA ARG A 136 -5.62 -24.97 10.00
C ARG A 136 -6.32 -23.70 10.52
N ASN A 137 -6.69 -22.82 9.59
CA ASN A 137 -7.30 -21.55 9.94
C ASN A 137 -8.74 -21.76 10.42
N HIS A 138 -9.01 -21.50 11.69
CA HIS A 138 -10.34 -21.58 12.27
C HIS A 138 -11.02 -20.20 12.24
N LEU A 139 -11.43 -19.78 11.05
CA LEU A 139 -11.98 -18.45 10.70
C LEU A 139 -13.31 -18.05 11.39
N SER A 140 -13.73 -18.73 12.46
CA SER A 140 -15.01 -18.49 13.14
C SER A 140 -15.07 -17.20 13.97
N GLY A 141 -14.08 -16.30 13.86
CA GLY A 141 -13.96 -15.08 14.66
C GLY A 141 -13.74 -15.31 16.18
N LYS A 142 -13.60 -16.57 16.63
CA LYS A 142 -13.45 -16.93 18.06
C LYS A 142 -12.03 -17.28 18.48
N ASN A 143 -11.19 -17.74 17.54
CA ASN A 143 -9.83 -18.20 17.82
C ASN A 143 -8.87 -17.00 17.93
N LEU A 144 -8.85 -16.36 19.09
CA LEU A 144 -8.00 -15.19 19.36
C LEU A 144 -6.50 -15.56 19.41
N HIS A 145 -6.17 -16.83 19.67
CA HIS A 145 -4.80 -17.34 19.71
C HIS A 145 -4.15 -17.52 18.32
N GLN A 146 -4.94 -17.45 17.24
CA GLN A 146 -4.49 -17.45 15.84
C GLN A 146 -4.35 -16.03 15.26
N ARG A 147 -4.62 -14.99 16.07
CA ARG A 147 -4.69 -13.59 15.65
C ARG A 147 -3.63 -12.75 16.34
N PHE A 148 -2.93 -11.95 15.54
CA PHE A 148 -1.88 -11.05 15.97
C PHE A 148 -2.25 -9.61 15.64
N ARG A 149 -1.87 -8.71 16.53
CA ARG A 149 -2.02 -7.27 16.38
C ARG A 149 -0.64 -6.68 16.14
N PRO A 150 -0.33 -6.25 14.90
CA PRO A 150 0.85 -5.46 14.61
C PRO A 150 0.78 -4.14 15.39
N VAL A 151 1.82 -3.88 16.17
CA VAL A 151 2.00 -2.69 16.99
C VAL A 151 3.35 -2.09 16.62
N LEU A 152 3.39 -0.83 16.20
CA LEU A 152 4.63 -0.17 15.80
C LEU A 152 5.62 -0.12 16.98
N ALA A 153 6.86 -0.55 16.76
CA ALA A 153 7.87 -0.58 17.81
C ALA A 153 8.60 0.79 17.88
N GLU A 154 8.36 1.53 18.95
CA GLU A 154 8.98 2.83 19.22
C GLU A 154 9.52 2.92 20.66
N GLU A 155 10.46 3.83 20.88
CA GLU A 155 10.95 4.15 22.23
C GLU A 155 9.85 4.85 23.05
N GLY A 156 9.77 4.53 24.35
CA GLY A 156 8.70 5.00 25.24
C GLY A 156 7.34 4.33 25.05
N PHE A 157 7.26 3.27 24.23
CA PHE A 157 5.99 2.67 23.82
C PHE A 157 5.70 1.30 24.47
N ASP A 158 4.50 1.11 25.07
CA ASP A 158 4.04 -0.19 25.61
C ASP A 158 3.11 -0.93 24.63
N PRO A 159 3.55 -2.03 24.00
CA PRO A 159 2.74 -2.77 23.03
C PRO A 159 1.46 -3.39 23.60
N LYS A 160 1.29 -3.46 24.93
CA LYS A 160 0.04 -3.91 25.56
C LYS A 160 -1.05 -2.84 25.59
N ALA A 161 -0.68 -1.56 25.51
CA ALA A 161 -1.61 -0.42 25.61
C ALA A 161 -2.32 -0.06 24.29
N LEU A 162 -1.90 -0.65 23.16
CA LEU A 162 -2.39 -0.26 21.83
C LEU A 162 -3.71 -0.89 21.39
N PRO A 163 -4.66 -0.09 20.83
CA PRO A 163 -5.48 -0.59 19.74
C PRO A 163 -4.58 -0.94 18.54
N GLY A 164 -4.94 -1.95 17.76
CA GLY A 164 -4.08 -2.44 16.68
C GLY A 164 -3.73 -1.38 15.64
N PHE A 165 -2.77 -1.69 14.75
CA PHE A 165 -2.56 -0.89 13.55
C PHE A 165 -3.90 -0.69 12.84
N THR A 166 -4.42 0.52 12.97
CA THR A 166 -5.71 0.95 12.43
C THR A 166 -5.41 1.97 11.36
N ASN A 167 -6.16 1.95 10.26
CA ASN A 167 -5.96 2.91 9.17
C ASN A 167 -6.29 4.33 9.70
N PRO A 168 -5.33 5.29 9.67
CA PRO A 168 -5.56 6.62 10.23
C PRO A 168 -6.78 7.33 9.62
N SER A 169 -7.07 7.14 8.33
CA SER A 169 -8.25 7.72 7.69
C SER A 169 -9.57 7.17 8.24
N GLN A 170 -9.63 5.90 8.68
CA GLN A 170 -10.82 5.36 9.35
C GLN A 170 -11.00 5.92 10.76
N MET A 171 -9.90 6.03 11.53
CA MET A 171 -9.97 6.63 12.87
C MET A 171 -10.42 8.10 12.80
N VAL A 172 -9.87 8.88 11.87
CA VAL A 172 -10.30 10.27 11.63
C VAL A 172 -11.76 10.28 11.17
N ARG A 173 -12.19 9.40 10.25
CA ARG A 173 -13.59 9.31 9.80
C ARG A 173 -14.55 9.08 10.96
N ASP A 174 -14.25 8.14 11.85
CA ASP A 174 -15.14 7.77 12.94
C ASP A 174 -15.23 8.88 14.00
N ALA A 175 -14.13 9.62 14.23
CA ALA A 175 -14.17 10.85 15.02
C ALA A 175 -14.96 11.98 14.31
N THR A 176 -14.79 12.17 13.01
CA THR A 176 -15.58 13.13 12.21
C THR A 176 -17.07 12.80 12.25
N LEU A 177 -17.45 11.51 12.24
CA LEU A 177 -18.83 11.05 12.48
C LEU A 177 -19.32 11.40 13.89
N GLY A 178 -18.49 11.23 14.92
CA GLY A 178 -18.83 11.61 16.29
C GLY A 178 -19.04 13.12 16.46
N ILE A 179 -18.21 13.95 15.82
CA ILE A 179 -18.31 15.42 15.84
C ILE A 179 -19.56 15.90 15.08
N ALA A 180 -19.83 15.33 13.90
CA ALA A 180 -21.07 15.55 13.16
C ALA A 180 -22.31 15.02 13.92
N GLY A 181 -22.12 14.03 14.80
CA GLY A 181 -23.15 13.33 15.55
C GLY A 181 -23.48 13.89 16.94
N LEU A 182 -22.90 15.03 17.32
CA LEU A 182 -23.01 15.72 18.62
C LEU A 182 -22.12 15.14 19.74
N ILE A 183 -21.12 15.92 20.17
CA ILE A 183 -20.60 15.85 21.54
C ILE A 183 -21.25 17.01 22.32
N PRO A 184 -22.01 16.76 23.41
CA PRO A 184 -22.86 17.78 24.05
C PRO A 184 -22.12 18.72 25.01
N GLU A 185 -20.85 18.46 25.32
CA GLU A 185 -20.04 19.26 26.25
C GLU A 185 -19.23 20.33 25.51
N VAL A 186 -19.11 21.54 26.07
CA VAL A 186 -18.28 22.63 25.53
C VAL A 186 -16.80 22.22 25.45
N GLY A 187 -16.21 22.32 24.25
CA GLY A 187 -14.85 21.83 24.01
C GLY A 187 -14.74 20.30 23.95
N GLY A 188 -15.86 19.58 24.04
CA GLY A 188 -15.92 18.13 23.97
C GLY A 188 -15.48 17.58 22.60
N ALA A 189 -15.74 18.31 21.50
CA ALA A 189 -15.26 17.94 20.18
C ALA A 189 -13.73 18.05 20.10
N ILE A 190 -13.16 19.12 20.67
CA ILE A 190 -11.70 19.30 20.76
C ILE A 190 -11.06 18.21 21.63
N LYS A 191 -11.64 17.91 22.80
CA LYS A 191 -11.20 16.81 23.68
C LYS A 191 -11.25 15.47 22.94
N GLY A 192 -12.30 15.22 22.15
CA GLY A 192 -12.42 14.06 21.28
C GLY A 192 -11.27 13.96 20.27
N VAL A 193 -11.04 15.01 19.46
CA VAL A 193 -9.94 15.08 18.49
C VAL A 193 -8.58 14.89 19.15
N VAL A 194 -8.35 15.52 20.31
CA VAL A 194 -7.10 15.36 21.06
C VAL A 194 -6.90 13.93 21.53
N SER A 195 -7.93 13.32 22.15
CA SER A 195 -7.89 11.95 22.64
C SER A 195 -7.77 10.90 21.53
N LEU A 196 -8.18 11.24 20.31
CA LEU A 196 -7.96 10.41 19.12
C LEU A 196 -6.50 10.50 18.66
N LEU A 197 -6.06 11.68 18.25
CA LEU A 197 -4.78 11.87 17.54
C LEU A 197 -3.54 11.73 18.45
N TRP A 198 -3.71 12.04 19.74
CA TRP A 198 -2.65 12.04 20.75
C TRP A 198 -3.12 11.34 22.04
N ARG A 199 -3.63 10.12 21.87
CA ARG A 199 -4.02 9.24 22.98
C ARG A 199 -2.81 8.94 23.88
N ASP A 200 -2.99 9.26 25.16
CA ASP A 200 -2.02 9.16 26.26
C ASP A 200 -0.79 10.07 26.15
N GLY A 201 -0.50 10.78 27.24
CA GLY A 201 0.50 11.86 27.28
C GLY A 201 1.90 11.42 26.83
N ASN A 202 2.57 12.28 26.06
CA ASN A 202 3.86 12.04 25.38
C ASN A 202 3.85 11.00 24.23
N SER A 203 2.82 10.17 24.08
CA SER A 203 2.70 9.24 22.95
C SER A 203 1.95 9.88 21.79
N ALA A 204 2.68 10.46 20.81
CA ALA A 204 2.11 11.00 19.58
C ALA A 204 1.68 9.90 18.60
N MET A 205 0.91 8.92 19.08
CA MET A 205 0.70 7.58 18.52
C MET A 205 0.24 7.56 17.05
N ILE A 206 -0.97 8.05 16.75
CA ILE A 206 -1.50 8.07 15.37
C ILE A 206 -0.69 9.03 14.50
N TRP A 207 -0.34 10.19 15.05
CA TRP A 207 0.39 11.22 14.30
C TRP A 207 1.76 10.73 13.85
N ASN A 208 2.55 10.09 14.73
CA ASN A 208 3.82 9.47 14.38
C ASN A 208 3.65 8.37 13.33
N GLN A 209 2.58 7.57 13.40
CA GLN A 209 2.28 6.54 12.40
C GLN A 209 1.99 7.16 11.02
N VAL A 210 1.20 8.22 10.95
CA VAL A 210 0.94 9.00 9.72
C VAL A 210 2.23 9.65 9.20
N MET A 211 2.97 10.33 10.07
CA MET A 211 4.24 10.98 9.75
C MET A 211 5.27 9.99 9.22
N ARG A 212 5.50 8.85 9.89
CA ARG A 212 6.44 7.81 9.47
C ARG A 212 6.05 7.15 8.16
N TYR A 213 4.76 6.88 7.94
CA TYR A 213 4.28 6.38 6.65
C TYR A 213 4.71 7.35 5.54
N ILE A 214 4.58 8.65 5.77
CA ILE A 214 4.87 9.66 4.76
C ILE A 214 6.37 9.91 4.61
N GLU A 215 7.12 10.07 5.72
CA GLU A 215 8.59 10.18 5.76
C GLU A 215 9.28 9.00 5.03
N ALA A 216 8.78 7.77 5.20
CA ALA A 216 9.32 6.56 4.57
C ALA A 216 9.23 6.55 3.03
N TYR A 217 8.37 7.38 2.43
CA TYR A 217 8.23 7.51 0.98
C TYR A 217 8.72 8.86 0.43
N VAL A 218 9.43 9.68 1.20
CA VAL A 218 9.84 11.03 0.76
C VAL A 218 11.31 11.09 0.36
N GLU A 219 11.52 11.16 -0.95
CA GLU A 219 12.84 11.10 -1.59
C GLU A 219 13.50 12.49 -1.77
N SER A 220 12.73 13.58 -1.82
CA SER A 220 13.27 14.92 -2.10
C SER A 220 13.45 15.80 -0.86
N LYS A 221 14.57 16.52 -0.78
CA LYS A 221 14.87 17.44 0.35
C LYS A 221 13.82 18.54 0.55
N LEU A 222 13.21 19.03 -0.53
CA LEU A 222 12.16 20.05 -0.48
C LEU A 222 10.92 19.53 0.25
N GLN A 223 10.52 18.29 -0.03
CA GLN A 223 9.41 17.63 0.68
C GLN A 223 9.78 17.31 2.14
N GLN A 224 11.04 16.94 2.43
CA GLN A 224 11.50 16.67 3.81
C GLN A 224 11.41 17.92 4.71
N GLU A 225 11.90 19.08 4.25
CA GLU A 225 11.78 20.34 5.02
C GLU A 225 10.31 20.79 5.15
N ARG A 226 9.46 20.53 4.15
CA ARG A 226 8.02 20.80 4.23
C ARG A 226 7.31 19.91 5.26
N ILE A 227 7.65 18.63 5.33
CA ILE A 227 7.12 17.68 6.33
C ILE A 227 7.57 18.06 7.75
N LYS A 228 8.85 18.44 7.90
CA LYS A 228 9.42 18.95 9.15
C LYS A 228 8.72 20.24 9.63
N TYR A 229 8.42 21.18 8.73
CA TYR A 229 7.61 22.36 9.05
C TYR A 229 6.19 21.99 9.49
N LEU A 230 5.49 21.13 8.74
CA LEU A 230 4.14 20.65 9.10
C LEU A 230 4.12 19.96 10.47
N ARG A 231 5.14 19.15 10.77
CA ARG A 231 5.34 18.50 12.07
C ARG A 231 5.45 19.53 13.20
N GLN A 232 6.31 20.54 13.03
CA GLN A 232 6.51 21.60 14.04
C GLN A 232 5.22 22.40 14.30
N THR A 233 4.50 22.77 13.24
CA THR A 233 3.18 23.41 13.36
C THR A 233 2.23 22.55 14.19
N ILE A 234 2.12 21.25 13.88
CA ILE A 234 1.12 20.36 14.48
C ILE A 234 1.50 19.96 15.91
N ASP A 235 2.80 19.81 16.23
CA ASP A 235 3.28 19.68 17.61
C ASP A 235 2.96 20.95 18.43
N GLY A 236 3.04 22.14 17.82
CA GLY A 236 2.61 23.41 18.42
C GLY A 236 1.09 23.49 18.63
N SER A 237 0.29 23.11 17.63
CA SER A 237 -1.16 23.00 17.74
C SER A 237 -1.56 22.01 18.83
N ARG A 238 -0.96 20.80 18.88
CA ARG A 238 -1.20 19.82 19.94
C ARG A 238 -0.99 20.42 21.32
N LYS A 239 0.11 21.17 21.53
CA LYS A 239 0.36 21.82 22.82
C LYS A 239 -0.78 22.78 23.19
N ASN A 240 -1.17 23.67 22.28
CA ASN A 240 -2.26 24.61 22.54
C ASN A 240 -3.62 23.91 22.75
N LEU A 241 -3.88 22.78 22.09
CA LEU A 241 -5.10 22.00 22.27
C LEU A 241 -5.12 21.23 23.61
N ASN A 242 -3.99 20.67 24.03
CA ASN A 242 -3.85 20.05 25.36
C ASN A 242 -4.06 21.10 26.46
N ASP A 243 -3.42 22.26 26.32
CA ASP A 243 -3.62 23.41 27.21
C ASP A 243 -5.10 23.82 27.25
N PHE A 244 -5.77 23.96 26.09
CA PHE A 244 -7.21 24.28 25.99
C PHE A 244 -8.11 23.28 26.73
N VAL A 245 -7.81 21.98 26.64
CA VAL A 245 -8.56 20.92 27.34
C VAL A 245 -8.36 21.02 28.85
N GLY A 246 -7.18 21.43 29.32
CA GLY A 246 -6.86 21.62 30.74
C GLY A 246 -7.44 22.89 31.38
N TYR A 247 -7.63 23.97 30.62
CA TYR A 247 -8.15 25.23 31.16
C TYR A 247 -9.66 25.22 31.43
N THR A 248 -10.07 25.94 32.47
CA THR A 248 -11.47 26.35 32.71
C THR A 248 -11.91 27.44 31.71
N ALA A 249 -13.23 27.70 31.63
CA ALA A 249 -13.75 28.82 30.84
C ALA A 249 -13.09 30.15 31.22
N GLY A 250 -12.73 30.97 30.22
CA GLY A 250 -12.03 32.24 30.42
C GLY A 250 -11.22 32.69 29.21
N SER A 251 -10.64 33.90 29.31
CA SER A 251 -9.82 34.51 28.26
C SER A 251 -8.60 33.67 27.86
N GLU A 252 -7.98 32.94 28.80
CA GLU A 252 -6.86 32.03 28.50
C GLU A 252 -7.30 30.87 27.59
N LYS A 253 -8.47 30.27 27.86
CA LYS A 253 -9.02 29.17 27.06
C LYS A 253 -9.41 29.64 25.66
N ALA A 254 -10.11 30.77 25.54
CA ALA A 254 -10.40 31.40 24.25
C ALA A 254 -9.11 31.78 23.50
N GLY A 255 -8.09 32.29 24.21
CA GLY A 255 -6.78 32.59 23.65
C GLY A 255 -6.10 31.37 23.04
N LYS A 256 -6.17 30.20 23.69
CA LYS A 256 -5.62 28.94 23.17
C LYS A 256 -6.36 28.41 21.94
N LEU A 257 -7.70 28.54 21.91
CA LEU A 257 -8.50 28.23 20.72
C LEU A 257 -8.08 29.10 19.54
N ASN A 258 -8.10 30.43 19.72
CA ASN A 258 -7.77 31.40 18.69
C ASN A 258 -6.33 31.25 18.19
N ALA A 259 -5.35 31.10 19.10
CA ALA A 259 -3.95 30.89 18.74
C ALA A 259 -3.73 29.59 17.94
N THR A 260 -4.51 28.53 18.21
CA THR A 260 -4.44 27.30 17.41
C THR A 260 -5.01 27.51 16.02
N ILE A 261 -6.17 28.19 15.89
CA ILE A 261 -6.76 28.55 14.59
C ILE A 261 -5.77 29.39 13.77
N THR A 262 -5.15 30.41 14.36
CA THR A 262 -4.11 31.22 13.71
C THR A 262 -2.90 30.38 13.28
N THR A 263 -2.43 29.46 14.13
CA THR A 263 -1.29 28.57 13.81
C THR A 263 -1.60 27.67 12.62
N LEU A 264 -2.82 27.11 12.54
CA LEU A 264 -3.25 26.28 11.41
C LEU A 264 -3.46 27.13 10.15
N ASN A 265 -4.00 28.35 10.25
CA ASN A 265 -4.13 29.26 9.10
C ASN A 265 -2.77 29.65 8.51
N LEU A 266 -1.74 29.86 9.35
CA LEU A 266 -0.37 30.09 8.89
C LEU A 266 0.27 28.85 8.25
N ALA A 267 -0.28 27.67 8.51
CA ALA A 267 0.15 26.40 7.91
C ALA A 267 -0.51 26.11 6.56
N ASP A 268 -1.46 26.92 6.11
CA ASP A 268 -2.14 26.83 4.81
C ASP A 268 -1.26 27.29 3.63
N ARG A 269 -0.05 26.75 3.59
CA ARG A 269 0.77 26.60 2.39
C ARG A 269 0.13 25.51 1.51
N PRO A 270 0.42 25.42 0.20
CA PRO A 270 -0.16 24.39 -0.65
C PRO A 270 -0.01 23.00 -0.03
N PHE A 271 -1.14 22.34 0.24
CA PHE A 271 -1.19 20.97 0.76
C PHE A 271 -0.99 19.96 -0.37
N PHE A 272 -1.44 20.32 -1.56
CA PHE A 272 -1.29 19.48 -2.73
C PHE A 272 0.17 19.38 -3.17
N ASP A 273 0.63 18.15 -3.34
CA ASP A 273 1.82 17.84 -4.12
C ASP A 273 1.39 16.89 -5.24
N ALA A 274 1.26 17.42 -6.46
CA ALA A 274 0.86 16.65 -7.62
C ALA A 274 1.84 15.50 -7.95
N SER A 275 3.09 15.56 -7.48
CA SER A 275 4.09 14.51 -7.68
C SER A 275 3.95 13.33 -6.73
N ALA A 276 3.28 13.51 -5.58
CA ALA A 276 3.19 12.51 -4.53
C ALA A 276 1.89 12.60 -3.68
N PRO A 277 0.69 12.68 -4.28
CA PRO A 277 -0.48 13.17 -3.57
C PRO A 277 -1.06 12.18 -2.55
N GLU A 278 -0.95 10.85 -2.75
CA GLU A 278 -1.29 9.86 -1.70
C GLU A 278 -0.52 10.11 -0.39
N ARG A 279 0.65 10.75 -0.47
CA ARG A 279 1.52 11.07 0.68
C ARG A 279 1.12 12.35 1.42
N THR A 280 0.31 13.24 0.85
CA THR A 280 -0.12 14.49 1.53
C THR A 280 -1.60 14.55 1.85
N LEU A 281 -2.43 13.70 1.24
CA LEU A 281 -3.88 13.68 1.48
C LEU A 281 -4.24 13.32 2.92
N SER A 282 -3.58 12.34 3.55
CA SER A 282 -3.86 11.97 4.95
C SER A 282 -3.54 13.11 5.94
N TYR A 283 -2.50 13.92 5.66
CA TYR A 283 -2.25 15.15 6.42
C TYR A 283 -3.37 16.16 6.23
N PHE A 284 -3.71 16.46 4.97
CA PHE A 284 -4.74 17.43 4.64
C PHE A 284 -6.09 17.09 5.29
N VAL A 285 -6.49 15.81 5.27
CA VAL A 285 -7.71 15.32 5.92
C VAL A 285 -7.63 15.41 7.45
N THR A 286 -6.47 15.13 8.05
CA THR A 286 -6.29 15.27 9.50
C THR A 286 -6.35 16.74 9.93
N ILE A 287 -5.60 17.61 9.26
CA ILE A 287 -5.50 19.05 9.56
C ILE A 287 -6.83 19.76 9.29
N GLY A 288 -7.49 19.47 8.16
CA GLY A 288 -8.82 19.97 7.86
C GLY A 288 -9.83 19.57 8.93
N THR A 289 -9.82 18.31 9.37
CA THR A 289 -10.70 17.86 10.47
C THR A 289 -10.43 18.63 11.77
N ILE A 290 -9.18 18.82 12.17
CA ILE A 290 -8.82 19.65 13.35
C ILE A 290 -9.34 21.09 13.18
N LYS A 291 -8.98 21.76 12.08
CA LYS A 291 -9.31 23.17 11.84
C LYS A 291 -10.82 23.39 11.80
N LEU A 292 -11.57 22.54 11.10
CA LEU A 292 -13.02 22.64 11.03
C LEU A 292 -13.69 22.34 12.38
N THR A 293 -13.13 21.45 13.20
CA THR A 293 -13.60 21.23 14.58
C THR A 293 -13.41 22.48 15.43
N LEU A 294 -12.26 23.15 15.32
CA LEU A 294 -11.99 24.40 16.06
C LEU A 294 -12.91 25.53 15.61
N LEU A 295 -13.13 25.68 14.31
CA LEU A 295 -14.07 26.67 13.76
C LEU A 295 -15.51 26.35 14.17
N GLN A 296 -15.91 25.08 14.25
CA GLN A 296 -17.23 24.68 14.75
C GLN A 296 -17.41 25.01 16.24
N GLU A 297 -16.42 24.69 17.09
CA GLU A 297 -16.46 25.03 18.53
C GLU A 297 -16.43 26.54 18.77
N GLN A 298 -15.68 27.30 17.97
CA GLN A 298 -15.71 28.76 17.96
C GLN A 298 -17.10 29.27 17.52
N ALA A 299 -17.65 28.75 16.42
CA ALA A 299 -18.98 29.14 15.93
C ALA A 299 -20.13 28.77 16.87
N ARG A 300 -20.00 27.70 17.66
CA ARG A 300 -21.06 27.22 18.59
C ARG A 300 -20.90 27.79 20.00
N ASN A 301 -19.73 27.65 20.61
CA ASN A 301 -19.55 27.69 22.06
C ASN A 301 -18.65 28.82 22.57
N TYR A 302 -18.22 29.76 21.71
CA TYR A 302 -17.19 30.76 22.07
C TYR A 302 -17.48 31.58 23.33
N ALA A 303 -18.73 32.02 23.55
CA ALA A 303 -19.11 32.75 24.76
C ALA A 303 -18.79 31.96 26.04
N GLU A 304 -19.22 30.69 26.09
CA GLU A 304 -18.96 29.78 27.21
C GLU A 304 -17.48 29.44 27.34
N ILE A 305 -16.75 29.30 26.23
CA ILE A 305 -15.31 29.09 26.20
C ILE A 305 -14.55 30.29 26.78
N ALA A 306 -14.97 31.52 26.44
CA ALA A 306 -14.36 32.77 26.88
C ALA A 306 -14.77 33.19 28.31
N GLY A 307 -15.78 32.55 28.90
CA GLY A 307 -16.37 32.99 30.17
C GLY A 307 -17.26 34.24 30.03
N GLU A 308 -17.73 34.51 28.83
CA GLU A 308 -18.54 35.68 28.46
C GLU A 308 -20.03 35.32 28.36
N LYS A 309 -20.92 36.28 28.60
CA LYS A 309 -22.38 36.06 28.47
C LYS A 309 -22.87 36.02 27.02
N THR A 310 -22.13 36.63 26.10
CA THR A 310 -22.53 36.84 24.70
C THR A 310 -21.29 36.93 23.81
N ASP A 311 -21.28 36.19 22.70
CA ASP A 311 -20.23 36.30 21.69
C ASP A 311 -20.55 37.46 20.71
N VAL A 312 -19.80 38.56 20.81
CA VAL A 312 -19.95 39.73 19.94
C VAL A 312 -19.55 39.45 18.48
N ASN A 313 -18.68 38.45 18.26
CA ASN A 313 -18.15 38.06 16.96
C ASN A 313 -18.84 36.82 16.36
N LYS A 314 -19.95 36.36 16.96
CA LYS A 314 -20.71 35.16 16.57
C LYS A 314 -20.94 35.04 15.06
N ARG A 315 -21.31 36.14 14.40
CA ARG A 315 -21.52 36.18 12.94
C ARG A 315 -20.23 35.92 12.15
N GLN A 316 -19.09 36.42 12.61
CA GLN A 316 -17.78 36.19 12.01
C GLN A 316 -17.33 34.74 12.23
N HIS A 317 -17.50 34.19 13.44
CA HIS A 317 -17.17 32.79 13.74
C HIS A 317 -18.00 31.81 12.87
N VAL A 318 -19.31 32.05 12.72
CA VAL A 318 -20.18 31.26 11.84
C VAL A 318 -19.77 31.40 10.37
N ALA A 319 -19.43 32.61 9.91
CA ALA A 319 -18.95 32.82 8.53
C ALA A 319 -17.64 32.06 8.27
N ALA A 320 -16.64 32.21 9.14
CA ALA A 320 -15.35 31.52 9.03
C ALA A 320 -15.48 29.99 9.04
N MET A 321 -16.40 29.44 9.84
CA MET A 321 -16.74 28.01 9.82
C MET A 321 -17.31 27.60 8.45
N LYS A 322 -18.30 28.32 7.91
CA LYS A 322 -18.92 27.96 6.62
C LYS A 322 -17.96 28.12 5.44
N GLU A 323 -17.13 29.17 5.44
CA GLU A 323 -16.06 29.37 4.45
C GLU A 323 -15.02 28.25 4.52
N GLY A 324 -14.56 27.89 5.72
CA GLY A 324 -13.64 26.77 5.92
C GLY A 324 -14.21 25.44 5.42
N ILE A 325 -15.47 25.12 5.75
CA ILE A 325 -16.13 23.89 5.27
C ILE A 325 -16.16 23.87 3.74
N ALA A 326 -16.54 24.98 3.10
CA ALA A 326 -16.61 25.08 1.65
C ALA A 326 -15.23 24.93 0.98
N GLU A 327 -14.22 25.63 1.49
CA GLU A 327 -12.87 25.63 0.91
C GLU A 327 -12.21 24.24 1.03
N TYR A 328 -12.22 23.64 2.22
CA TYR A 328 -11.58 22.34 2.44
C TYR A 328 -12.31 21.20 1.72
N THR A 329 -13.65 21.19 1.70
CA THR A 329 -14.38 20.15 0.97
C THR A 329 -14.14 20.23 -0.54
N HIS A 330 -14.01 21.44 -1.10
CA HIS A 330 -13.61 21.63 -2.50
C HIS A 330 -12.15 21.24 -2.75
N ALA A 331 -11.22 21.60 -1.86
CA ALA A 331 -9.82 21.20 -1.96
C ALA A 331 -9.66 19.67 -1.97
N ALA A 332 -10.41 18.95 -1.13
CA ALA A 332 -10.43 17.48 -1.10
C ALA A 332 -10.79 16.87 -2.47
N GLN A 333 -11.86 17.38 -3.09
CA GLN A 333 -12.30 16.96 -4.41
C GLN A 333 -11.27 17.31 -5.49
N TYR A 334 -10.79 18.55 -5.50
CA TYR A 334 -9.78 19.02 -6.46
C TYR A 334 -8.53 18.15 -6.41
N PHE A 335 -8.01 17.84 -5.21
CA PHE A 335 -6.85 16.96 -5.05
C PHE A 335 -7.12 15.58 -5.64
N ARG A 336 -8.26 14.95 -5.29
CA ARG A 336 -8.67 13.65 -5.83
C ARG A 336 -8.67 13.61 -7.35
N GLU A 337 -9.26 14.63 -7.98
CA GLU A 337 -9.33 14.75 -9.44
C GLU A 337 -7.95 14.94 -10.08
N GLN A 338 -7.11 15.80 -9.49
CA GLN A 338 -5.73 15.98 -9.96
C GLN A 338 -4.86 14.73 -9.81
N VAL A 339 -4.99 13.95 -8.72
CA VAL A 339 -4.30 12.66 -8.56
C VAL A 339 -4.66 11.71 -9.70
N LEU A 340 -5.96 11.51 -9.91
CA LEU A 340 -6.47 10.57 -10.91
C LEU A 340 -6.06 11.00 -12.32
N LYS A 341 -6.10 12.29 -12.61
CA LYS A 341 -5.62 12.84 -13.88
C LYS A 341 -4.12 12.57 -14.07
N ALA A 342 -3.29 12.97 -13.11
CA ALA A 342 -1.85 12.81 -13.19
C ALA A 342 -1.42 11.34 -13.40
N ARG A 343 -2.02 10.41 -12.65
CA ARG A 343 -1.72 8.97 -12.81
C ARG A 343 -2.20 8.41 -14.16
N VAL A 344 -3.36 8.87 -14.67
CA VAL A 344 -3.85 8.43 -15.99
C VAL A 344 -2.99 8.97 -17.12
N ASP A 345 -2.52 10.22 -17.03
CA ASP A 345 -1.63 10.82 -18.04
C ASP A 345 -0.30 10.04 -18.18
N GLN A 346 0.18 9.40 -17.10
CA GLN A 346 1.38 8.53 -17.09
C GLN A 346 1.22 7.21 -17.84
N ILE A 347 -0.01 6.76 -18.16
CA ILE A 347 -0.24 5.52 -18.92
C ILE A 347 0.27 5.66 -20.36
N GLY A 348 0.39 6.89 -20.87
CA GLY A 348 1.11 7.21 -22.10
C GLY A 348 0.55 6.55 -23.37
N ASN A 349 1.38 6.50 -24.41
CA ASN A 349 1.08 5.80 -25.68
C ASN A 349 2.31 4.99 -26.17
N ASP A 350 3.22 4.57 -25.26
CA ASP A 350 4.38 3.73 -25.59
C ASP A 350 3.90 2.28 -25.77
N PHE A 351 3.50 1.96 -27.00
CA PHE A 351 3.11 0.61 -27.40
C PHE A 351 4.22 -0.09 -28.17
N ARG A 352 4.50 -1.33 -27.79
CA ARG A 352 5.31 -2.26 -28.60
C ARG A 352 4.43 -3.40 -29.10
N VAL A 353 4.68 -3.86 -30.32
CA VAL A 353 4.01 -5.03 -30.90
C VAL A 353 5.09 -6.06 -31.17
N LEU A 354 5.02 -7.21 -30.49
CA LEU A 354 5.93 -8.33 -30.72
C LEU A 354 5.21 -9.42 -31.51
N ASP A 355 5.83 -9.87 -32.59
CA ASP A 355 5.37 -11.05 -33.33
C ASP A 355 5.65 -12.32 -32.51
N ARG A 356 4.63 -13.14 -32.32
CA ARG A 356 4.71 -14.46 -31.71
C ARG A 356 4.19 -15.48 -32.72
N THR A 357 5.05 -15.82 -33.67
CA THR A 357 4.84 -16.93 -34.62
C THR A 357 5.64 -18.18 -34.20
N PRO A 358 5.12 -19.04 -33.32
CA PRO A 358 5.59 -20.41 -33.18
C PRO A 358 4.96 -21.26 -34.28
N SER A 359 5.74 -21.54 -35.34
CA SER A 359 5.56 -22.63 -36.32
C SER A 359 4.13 -23.21 -36.53
N TYR A 360 3.57 -22.94 -37.71
CA TYR A 360 2.28 -23.42 -38.27
C TYR A 360 1.00 -22.62 -37.91
N HIS A 361 0.66 -21.72 -38.82
CA HIS A 361 -0.69 -21.28 -39.22
C HIS A 361 -1.56 -20.40 -38.30
N GLN A 362 -1.06 -19.87 -37.17
CA GLN A 362 -1.78 -18.80 -36.45
C GLN A 362 -0.85 -17.64 -36.07
N PHE A 363 -1.01 -16.50 -36.73
CA PHE A 363 -0.33 -15.25 -36.37
C PHE A 363 -0.89 -14.71 -35.05
N THR A 364 -0.06 -14.64 -34.01
CA THR A 364 -0.40 -13.97 -32.75
C THR A 364 0.57 -12.83 -32.48
N TYR A 365 0.06 -11.72 -31.94
CA TYR A 365 0.87 -10.58 -31.55
C TYR A 365 0.67 -10.26 -30.07
N ASP A 366 1.77 -10.01 -29.36
CA ASP A 366 1.73 -9.36 -28.06
C ASP A 366 1.67 -7.85 -28.29
N ILE A 367 0.64 -7.18 -27.78
CA ILE A 367 0.59 -5.73 -27.66
C ILE A 367 0.94 -5.38 -26.22
N ILE A 368 2.09 -4.74 -26.07
CA ILE A 368 2.66 -4.31 -24.80
C ILE A 368 2.43 -2.80 -24.69
N LEU A 369 1.78 -2.36 -23.62
CA LEU A 369 1.70 -0.96 -23.21
C LEU A 369 2.62 -0.77 -22.00
N ARG A 370 3.60 0.13 -22.13
CA ARG A 370 4.44 0.52 -21.00
C ARG A 370 3.71 1.58 -20.17
N ASP A 371 3.52 1.31 -18.89
CA ASP A 371 2.88 2.24 -17.97
C ASP A 371 3.95 2.96 -17.13
N GLY A 372 4.10 4.27 -17.35
CA GLY A 372 5.15 5.06 -16.70
C GLY A 372 4.97 5.23 -15.19
N GLY A 373 3.75 5.05 -14.67
CA GLY A 373 3.44 5.28 -13.25
C GLY A 373 3.81 4.11 -12.33
N ASP A 374 3.59 2.86 -12.79
CA ASP A 374 3.89 1.65 -11.99
C ASP A 374 5.24 1.01 -12.40
N GLY A 375 5.94 1.57 -13.39
CA GLY A 375 7.18 1.02 -13.96
C GLY A 375 7.02 -0.29 -14.73
N GLY A 376 5.80 -0.82 -14.84
CA GLY A 376 5.48 -2.12 -15.43
C GLY A 376 5.05 -2.08 -16.90
N GLU A 377 5.05 -3.26 -17.51
CA GLU A 377 4.52 -3.50 -18.85
C GLU A 377 3.20 -4.27 -18.75
N VAL A 378 2.12 -3.73 -19.32
CA VAL A 378 0.81 -4.37 -19.40
C VAL A 378 0.68 -4.99 -20.78
N VAL A 379 0.36 -6.29 -20.86
CA VAL A 379 0.39 -7.02 -22.12
C VAL A 379 -0.93 -7.76 -22.36
N ILE A 380 -1.50 -7.55 -23.54
CA ILE A 380 -2.50 -8.46 -24.12
C ILE A 380 -1.91 -9.18 -25.32
N ARG A 381 -2.33 -10.43 -25.53
CA ARG A 381 -2.05 -11.16 -26.76
C ARG A 381 -3.31 -11.25 -27.58
N ILE A 382 -3.22 -10.87 -28.85
CA ILE A 382 -4.30 -11.01 -29.83
C ILE A 382 -3.94 -12.09 -30.86
N GLY A 383 -4.90 -12.97 -31.13
CA GLY A 383 -4.85 -13.94 -32.23
C GLY A 383 -5.60 -13.44 -33.47
N PRO A 384 -5.65 -14.24 -34.55
CA PRO A 384 -6.27 -13.86 -35.83
C PRO A 384 -7.67 -13.25 -35.67
N ASN A 385 -8.53 -13.91 -34.90
CA ASN A 385 -9.91 -13.51 -34.63
C ASN A 385 -10.03 -12.21 -33.80
N GLY A 386 -8.96 -11.79 -33.13
CA GLY A 386 -8.88 -10.52 -32.39
C GLY A 386 -8.41 -9.33 -33.23
N GLY A 387 -8.33 -9.49 -34.56
CA GLY A 387 -7.85 -8.45 -35.49
C GLY A 387 -6.34 -8.44 -35.71
N ALA A 388 -5.60 -9.45 -35.23
CA ALA A 388 -4.14 -9.56 -35.35
C ALA A 388 -3.61 -9.43 -36.78
N GLN A 389 -4.38 -9.92 -37.78
CA GLN A 389 -3.96 -9.97 -39.18
C GLN A 389 -3.98 -8.61 -39.88
N THR A 390 -4.68 -7.59 -39.35
CA THR A 390 -4.79 -6.27 -39.99
C THR A 390 -4.04 -5.20 -39.20
N VAL A 391 -3.64 -4.11 -39.87
CA VAL A 391 -3.09 -2.94 -39.18
C VAL A 391 -4.17 -2.31 -38.29
N GLN A 392 -5.38 -2.16 -38.83
CA GLN A 392 -6.54 -1.61 -38.10
C GLN A 392 -6.84 -2.40 -36.81
N GLY A 393 -6.96 -3.73 -36.87
CA GLY A 393 -7.28 -4.54 -35.69
C GLY A 393 -6.20 -4.49 -34.61
N ARG A 394 -4.93 -4.29 -34.99
CA ARG A 394 -3.83 -4.03 -34.06
C ARG A 394 -3.92 -2.65 -33.41
N GLU A 395 -4.29 -1.60 -34.14
CA GLU A 395 -4.53 -0.27 -33.55
C GLU A 395 -5.76 -0.25 -32.64
N GLU A 396 -6.87 -0.87 -33.05
CA GLU A 396 -8.05 -1.03 -32.19
C GLU A 396 -7.73 -1.78 -30.90
N ALA A 397 -6.88 -2.82 -30.96
CA ALA A 397 -6.44 -3.55 -29.79
C ALA A 397 -5.55 -2.70 -28.84
N LYS A 398 -4.71 -1.80 -29.36
CA LYS A 398 -3.99 -0.80 -28.54
C LYS A 398 -4.97 0.13 -27.82
N VAL A 399 -6.00 0.62 -28.52
CA VAL A 399 -7.04 1.47 -27.94
C VAL A 399 -7.82 0.73 -26.85
N ARG A 400 -8.20 -0.54 -27.09
CA ARG A 400 -8.83 -1.40 -26.08
C ARG A 400 -7.92 -1.62 -24.85
N LEU A 401 -6.64 -1.93 -25.05
CA LEU A 401 -5.66 -2.12 -23.98
C LEU A 401 -5.52 -0.88 -23.10
N LYS A 402 -5.33 0.30 -23.71
CA LYS A 402 -5.19 1.56 -22.97
C LYS A 402 -6.47 1.91 -22.22
N LYS A 403 -7.64 1.75 -22.84
CA LYS A 403 -8.94 1.98 -22.16
C LYS A 403 -9.15 1.04 -20.96
N ALA A 404 -8.84 -0.25 -21.10
CA ALA A 404 -8.92 -1.21 -20.00
C ALA A 404 -7.95 -0.87 -18.85
N ARG A 405 -6.73 -0.42 -19.19
CA ARG A 405 -5.73 0.01 -18.20
C ARG A 405 -6.15 1.30 -17.49
N GLU A 406 -6.63 2.30 -18.22
CA GLU A 406 -7.20 3.53 -17.65
C GLU A 406 -8.38 3.25 -16.71
N GLN A 407 -9.30 2.36 -17.10
CA GLN A 407 -10.42 1.95 -16.27
C GLN A 407 -9.92 1.30 -14.97
N THR A 408 -9.02 0.31 -15.07
CA THR A 408 -8.43 -0.39 -13.92
C THR A 408 -7.73 0.58 -12.97
N VAL A 409 -6.92 1.50 -13.49
CA VAL A 409 -6.22 2.52 -12.70
C VAL A 409 -7.23 3.46 -12.02
N ARG A 410 -8.23 3.98 -12.75
CA ARG A 410 -9.27 4.84 -12.18
C ARG A 410 -10.08 4.15 -11.10
N ALA A 411 -10.36 2.86 -11.24
CA ALA A 411 -11.11 2.08 -10.26
C ALA A 411 -10.31 1.85 -8.98
N LEU A 412 -9.10 1.29 -9.08
CA LEU A 412 -8.25 0.96 -7.93
C LEU A 412 -7.76 2.22 -7.19
N LEU A 413 -7.24 3.21 -7.92
CA LEU A 413 -6.78 4.46 -7.33
C LEU A 413 -7.94 5.33 -6.85
N GLY A 414 -9.06 5.37 -7.58
CA GLY A 414 -10.25 6.12 -7.18
C GLY A 414 -10.81 5.63 -5.86
N ALA A 415 -10.92 4.31 -5.69
CA ALA A 415 -11.32 3.68 -4.44
C ALA A 415 -10.31 3.96 -3.31
N ARG A 416 -8.99 3.90 -3.57
CA ARG A 416 -7.97 4.26 -2.57
C ARG A 416 -8.09 5.71 -2.10
N LEU A 417 -8.31 6.64 -3.03
CA LEU A 417 -8.51 8.05 -2.71
C LEU A 417 -9.81 8.28 -1.93
N ASP A 418 -10.89 7.58 -2.29
CA ASP A 418 -12.15 7.62 -1.55
C ASP A 418 -11.99 7.11 -0.11
N ALA A 419 -11.20 6.06 0.11
CA ALA A 419 -10.88 5.55 1.45
C ALA A 419 -10.07 6.56 2.28
N ILE A 420 -9.07 7.21 1.68
CA ILE A 420 -8.23 8.21 2.36
C ILE A 420 -9.04 9.47 2.70
N LEU A 421 -9.88 9.93 1.77
CA LEU A 421 -10.64 11.17 1.85
C LEU A 421 -12.03 11.00 2.46
N ALA A 422 -12.43 9.80 2.89
CA ALA A 422 -13.73 9.54 3.51
C ALA A 422 -14.11 10.51 4.66
N PRO A 423 -13.19 11.00 5.52
CA PRO A 423 -13.55 12.02 6.51
C PRO A 423 -13.89 13.38 5.89
N ALA A 424 -13.31 13.74 4.75
CA ALA A 424 -13.57 15.01 4.09
C ALA A 424 -14.99 15.13 3.50
N LEU A 425 -15.61 13.99 3.17
CA LEU A 425 -17.00 13.92 2.75
C LEU A 425 -17.99 14.32 3.87
N LEU A 426 -17.56 14.20 5.13
CA LEU A 426 -18.37 14.46 6.32
C LEU A 426 -18.21 15.89 6.86
N TRP A 427 -17.21 16.65 6.40
CA TRP A 427 -16.94 18.02 6.85
C TRP A 427 -18.11 18.97 6.67
N ARG A 428 -18.96 18.73 5.67
CA ARG A 428 -20.23 19.43 5.46
C ARG A 428 -21.15 19.38 6.68
N SER A 429 -21.25 18.21 7.32
CA SER A 429 -22.04 18.02 8.55
C SER A 429 -21.43 18.67 9.80
N PHE A 430 -20.38 19.49 9.67
CA PHE A 430 -19.93 20.34 10.78
C PHE A 430 -20.79 21.61 10.90
N ASP A 431 -21.41 22.07 9.80
CA ASP A 431 -22.43 23.12 9.85
C ASP A 431 -23.67 22.58 10.60
N PRO A 432 -24.10 23.17 11.73
CA PRO A 432 -25.32 22.76 12.44
C PRO A 432 -26.60 22.91 11.61
N GLU A 433 -26.59 23.73 10.55
CA GLU A 433 -27.74 23.88 9.63
C GLU A 433 -27.79 22.75 8.59
N GLU A 434 -26.69 22.02 8.37
CA GLU A 434 -26.65 20.92 7.42
C GLU A 434 -27.20 19.62 8.06
N THR A 435 -28.17 19.01 7.38
CA THR A 435 -28.77 17.74 7.80
C THR A 435 -27.77 16.59 7.80
N ARG A 436 -28.13 15.47 8.44
CA ARG A 436 -27.32 14.22 8.47
C ARG A 436 -26.68 13.91 7.11
N PRO A 437 -25.42 13.43 7.08
CA PRO A 437 -24.69 13.18 5.85
C PRO A 437 -25.46 12.21 4.95
N SER A 438 -25.56 12.56 3.67
CA SER A 438 -26.13 11.70 2.63
C SER A 438 -25.34 10.40 2.50
N THR A 439 -25.92 9.41 1.82
CA THR A 439 -25.26 8.12 1.57
C THR A 439 -25.15 7.91 0.07
N LYS A 440 -23.93 7.70 -0.42
CA LYS A 440 -23.63 7.51 -1.83
C LYS A 440 -23.13 6.09 -2.09
N ILE A 441 -23.84 5.35 -2.93
CA ILE A 441 -23.35 4.08 -3.47
C ILE A 441 -22.43 4.42 -4.65
N VAL A 442 -21.17 3.98 -4.58
CA VAL A 442 -20.22 4.06 -5.69
C VAL A 442 -20.16 2.69 -6.35
N SER A 443 -20.31 2.67 -7.68
CA SER A 443 -20.07 1.48 -8.52
C SER A 443 -18.81 1.68 -9.34
N THR A 444 -17.96 0.67 -9.44
CA THR A 444 -16.71 0.73 -10.23
C THR A 444 -16.34 -0.63 -10.79
N SER A 445 -15.55 -0.66 -11.86
CA SER A 445 -15.20 -1.88 -12.60
C SER A 445 -13.68 -2.02 -12.68
N VAL A 446 -13.17 -3.17 -12.25
CA VAL A 446 -11.73 -3.47 -12.18
C VAL A 446 -11.38 -4.55 -13.20
N GLY A 447 -10.32 -4.33 -13.98
CA GLY A 447 -10.09 -5.02 -15.27
C GLY A 447 -10.71 -4.24 -16.43
N PRO A 448 -11.00 -4.89 -17.58
CA PRO A 448 -10.87 -6.33 -17.82
C PRO A 448 -9.42 -6.81 -17.92
N TYR A 449 -9.19 -8.04 -17.48
CA TYR A 449 -7.93 -8.79 -17.62
C TYR A 449 -8.09 -9.87 -18.67
N GLY A 450 -7.07 -10.11 -19.50
CA GLY A 450 -7.13 -11.06 -20.62
C GLY A 450 -7.60 -10.42 -21.94
N ASN A 451 -8.05 -11.24 -22.90
CA ASN A 451 -8.45 -10.79 -24.23
C ASN A 451 -9.97 -10.66 -24.35
N VAL A 452 -10.47 -9.43 -24.46
CA VAL A 452 -11.92 -9.12 -24.43
C VAL A 452 -12.56 -9.25 -25.82
N HIS A 453 -13.60 -10.07 -25.89
CA HIS A 453 -14.52 -10.19 -27.04
C HIS A 453 -15.87 -10.72 -26.53
N ASP A 454 -16.98 -10.19 -27.07
CA ASP A 454 -18.36 -10.57 -26.71
C ASP A 454 -18.63 -10.80 -25.20
N PRO A 455 -18.27 -9.83 -24.32
CA PRO A 455 -18.33 -10.01 -22.88
C PRO A 455 -19.76 -10.07 -22.34
N VAL A 456 -19.97 -10.93 -21.33
CA VAL A 456 -21.29 -11.19 -20.72
C VAL A 456 -21.25 -10.98 -19.20
N LYS A 457 -22.23 -10.26 -18.65
CA LYS A 457 -22.49 -10.16 -17.21
C LYS A 457 -23.08 -11.45 -16.67
N LEU A 458 -22.50 -12.00 -15.61
CA LEU A 458 -22.82 -13.33 -15.09
C LEU A 458 -23.85 -13.32 -13.95
N SER A 459 -23.83 -12.30 -13.07
CA SER A 459 -24.83 -12.16 -12.00
C SER A 459 -26.08 -11.40 -12.48
N GLN A 460 -25.98 -10.71 -13.63
CA GLN A 460 -27.06 -9.93 -14.25
C GLN A 460 -27.51 -8.74 -13.37
N GLY A 461 -26.58 -8.07 -12.71
CA GLY A 461 -26.86 -6.95 -11.80
C GLY A 461 -27.59 -7.32 -10.50
N LYS A 462 -27.67 -8.61 -10.15
CA LYS A 462 -28.22 -9.12 -8.89
C LYS A 462 -27.10 -9.59 -7.97
N GLU A 463 -27.36 -9.62 -6.66
CA GLU A 463 -26.39 -10.10 -5.66
C GLU A 463 -25.94 -11.55 -5.94
N ILE A 464 -24.62 -11.78 -5.89
CA ILE A 464 -24.01 -13.10 -6.07
C ILE A 464 -24.37 -14.00 -4.87
N ALA A 465 -24.76 -15.24 -5.13
CA ALA A 465 -25.00 -16.27 -4.12
C ALA A 465 -23.96 -17.40 -4.15
N LYS A 466 -23.48 -17.74 -5.36
CA LYS A 466 -22.50 -18.81 -5.57
C LYS A 466 -21.63 -18.54 -6.79
N ILE A 467 -20.33 -18.85 -6.68
CA ILE A 467 -19.41 -18.92 -7.81
C ILE A 467 -18.95 -20.37 -8.00
N GLU A 468 -18.87 -20.82 -9.24
CA GLU A 468 -18.31 -22.11 -9.63
C GLU A 468 -17.26 -21.90 -10.73
N VAL A 469 -16.10 -22.53 -10.58
CA VAL A 469 -15.00 -22.40 -11.55
C VAL A 469 -14.51 -23.78 -11.94
N TRP A 470 -14.32 -24.00 -13.24
CA TRP A 470 -13.68 -25.19 -13.79
C TRP A 470 -12.27 -24.83 -14.26
N SER A 471 -11.27 -25.60 -13.89
CA SER A 471 -9.88 -25.31 -14.25
C SER A 471 -8.98 -26.54 -14.32
N ASP A 472 -7.97 -26.46 -15.18
CA ASP A 472 -6.81 -27.35 -15.28
C ASP A 472 -5.51 -26.51 -15.27
N ASP A 473 -4.81 -26.39 -16.41
CA ASP A 473 -3.68 -25.46 -16.59
C ASP A 473 -4.14 -24.00 -16.75
N ARG A 474 -5.44 -23.80 -16.99
CA ARG A 474 -6.12 -22.50 -17.12
C ARG A 474 -7.55 -22.55 -16.58
N VAL A 475 -8.23 -21.40 -16.53
CA VAL A 475 -9.67 -21.35 -16.21
C VAL A 475 -10.48 -21.72 -17.45
N ARG A 476 -11.18 -22.85 -17.38
CA ARG A 476 -11.99 -23.42 -18.45
C ARG A 476 -13.40 -22.85 -18.50
N GLY A 477 -13.99 -22.59 -17.34
CA GLY A 477 -15.33 -22.02 -17.26
C GLY A 477 -15.60 -21.37 -15.92
N LEU A 478 -16.53 -20.42 -15.93
CA LEU A 478 -16.97 -19.65 -14.77
C LEU A 478 -18.49 -19.55 -14.80
N ARG A 479 -19.15 -19.99 -13.74
CA ARG A 479 -20.60 -19.85 -13.53
C ARG A 479 -20.88 -19.04 -12.27
N VAL A 480 -21.78 -18.08 -12.38
CA VAL A 480 -22.32 -17.33 -11.24
C VAL A 480 -23.79 -17.72 -11.07
N THR A 481 -24.19 -17.94 -9.82
CA THR A 481 -25.60 -18.02 -9.41
C THR A 481 -25.89 -16.79 -8.56
N ASN A 482 -26.93 -16.03 -8.88
CA ASN A 482 -27.39 -14.91 -8.05
C ASN A 482 -28.42 -15.37 -6.99
N ARG A 483 -28.73 -14.52 -6.01
CA ARG A 483 -29.68 -14.81 -4.92
C ARG A 483 -31.09 -15.18 -5.38
N SER A 484 -31.49 -14.80 -6.61
CA SER A 484 -32.77 -15.24 -7.19
C SER A 484 -32.73 -16.63 -7.83
N GLY A 485 -31.61 -17.35 -7.71
CA GLY A 485 -31.42 -18.69 -8.27
C GLY A 485 -31.07 -18.73 -9.76
N ALA A 486 -31.10 -17.58 -10.45
CA ALA A 486 -30.72 -17.50 -11.86
C ALA A 486 -29.20 -17.69 -12.02
N GLN A 487 -28.82 -18.40 -13.08
CA GLN A 487 -27.44 -18.81 -13.36
C GLN A 487 -26.99 -18.38 -14.75
N LYS A 488 -25.74 -17.95 -14.87
CA LYS A 488 -25.07 -17.70 -16.15
C LYS A 488 -23.65 -18.24 -16.12
N MET A 489 -23.23 -18.83 -17.24
CA MET A 489 -21.91 -19.42 -17.41
C MET A 489 -21.23 -18.89 -18.67
N VAL A 490 -19.91 -18.78 -18.61
CA VAL A 490 -18.99 -18.62 -19.76
C VAL A 490 -17.94 -19.74 -19.74
N GLY A 491 -17.37 -20.03 -20.91
CA GLY A 491 -16.43 -21.15 -21.09
C GLY A 491 -17.09 -22.53 -21.00
N GLY A 492 -16.30 -23.56 -20.67
CA GLY A 492 -16.72 -24.95 -20.59
C GLY A 492 -16.42 -25.63 -19.24
N THR A 493 -16.91 -26.85 -19.06
CA THR A 493 -16.83 -27.62 -17.81
C THR A 493 -15.60 -28.55 -17.70
N LEU A 494 -14.55 -28.29 -18.49
CA LEU A 494 -13.33 -29.12 -18.50
C LEU A 494 -12.46 -28.88 -17.26
N GLY A 495 -11.77 -29.94 -16.80
CA GLY A 495 -10.91 -29.87 -15.61
C GLY A 495 -11.66 -30.00 -14.29
N THR A 496 -11.01 -29.60 -13.20
CA THR A 496 -11.54 -29.72 -11.84
C THR A 496 -12.52 -28.58 -11.54
N ARG A 497 -13.70 -28.91 -11.03
CA ARG A 497 -14.68 -27.95 -10.51
C ARG A 497 -14.34 -27.56 -9.07
N GLN A 498 -14.35 -26.26 -8.79
CA GLN A 498 -14.37 -25.66 -7.46
C GLN A 498 -15.65 -24.85 -7.29
N GLU A 499 -16.14 -24.69 -6.07
CA GLU A 499 -17.30 -23.84 -5.78
C GLU A 499 -17.18 -23.04 -4.47
N LEU A 500 -17.83 -21.88 -4.45
CA LEU A 500 -17.87 -20.94 -3.33
C LEU A 500 -19.33 -20.54 -3.11
N LEU A 501 -19.90 -20.97 -1.99
CA LEU A 501 -21.27 -20.62 -1.58
C LEU A 501 -21.22 -19.53 -0.50
N LEU A 502 -21.94 -18.42 -0.74
CA LEU A 502 -22.02 -17.27 0.15
C LEU A 502 -23.22 -17.41 1.10
N ALA A 503 -23.00 -17.24 2.40
CA ALA A 503 -24.03 -17.10 3.41
C ALA A 503 -24.81 -15.77 3.24
N LYS A 504 -25.89 -15.61 4.02
CA LYS A 504 -26.88 -14.52 3.85
C LYS A 504 -26.29 -13.11 3.89
N ASP A 505 -25.22 -12.90 4.67
CA ASP A 505 -24.57 -11.60 4.88
C ASP A 505 -23.06 -11.66 4.53
N GLU A 506 -22.66 -12.68 3.78
CA GLU A 506 -21.28 -12.91 3.33
C GLU A 506 -21.12 -12.45 1.89
N PHE A 507 -20.06 -11.70 1.63
CA PHE A 507 -19.76 -11.17 0.30
C PHE A 507 -18.29 -11.40 -0.07
N ILE A 508 -18.00 -11.33 -1.37
CA ILE A 508 -16.63 -11.41 -1.88
C ILE A 508 -15.98 -10.03 -1.73
N ALA A 509 -14.86 -10.00 -1.02
CA ALA A 509 -14.08 -8.82 -0.70
C ALA A 509 -12.65 -8.87 -1.28
N GLY A 510 -12.16 -10.05 -1.66
CA GLY A 510 -10.84 -10.25 -2.28
C GLY A 510 -10.94 -10.97 -3.62
N VAL A 511 -10.19 -10.51 -4.63
CA VAL A 511 -10.11 -11.13 -5.95
C VAL A 511 -8.71 -10.93 -6.54
N TRP A 512 -8.06 -12.02 -6.94
CA TRP A 512 -6.77 -11.98 -7.64
C TRP A 512 -6.67 -13.15 -8.62
N GLY A 513 -5.64 -13.14 -9.46
CA GLY A 513 -5.43 -14.21 -10.42
C GLY A 513 -4.26 -13.94 -11.36
N SER A 514 -4.27 -14.61 -12.50
CA SER A 514 -3.33 -14.37 -13.58
C SER A 514 -3.99 -14.52 -14.95
N ALA A 515 -3.68 -13.61 -15.87
CA ALA A 515 -4.24 -13.58 -17.20
C ALA A 515 -3.19 -13.20 -18.24
N TYR A 516 -3.40 -13.61 -19.49
CA TYR A 516 -2.57 -13.21 -20.62
C TYR A 516 -3.40 -13.18 -21.92
N HIS A 517 -3.24 -14.16 -22.82
CA HIS A 517 -4.23 -14.43 -23.87
C HIS A 517 -5.59 -14.89 -23.33
N TYR A 518 -5.57 -15.61 -22.21
CA TYR A 518 -6.74 -16.07 -21.47
C TYR A 518 -6.48 -16.07 -19.97
N LEU A 519 -7.51 -16.35 -19.18
CA LEU A 519 -7.47 -16.44 -17.73
C LEU A 519 -6.78 -17.75 -17.31
N HIS A 520 -5.56 -17.66 -16.78
CA HIS A 520 -4.80 -18.81 -16.30
C HIS A 520 -5.18 -19.19 -14.87
N SER A 521 -5.48 -18.21 -14.02
CA SER A 521 -6.03 -18.45 -12.68
C SER A 521 -6.98 -17.36 -12.22
N VAL A 522 -7.90 -17.72 -11.33
CA VAL A 522 -8.72 -16.79 -10.58
C VAL A 522 -8.95 -17.32 -9.16
N PHE A 523 -8.93 -16.40 -8.21
CA PHE A 523 -9.12 -16.64 -6.80
C PHE A 523 -10.10 -15.61 -6.24
N PHE A 524 -10.94 -16.07 -5.32
CA PHE A 524 -11.93 -15.25 -4.62
C PHE A 524 -11.77 -15.46 -3.11
N GLU A 525 -11.93 -14.40 -2.35
CA GLU A 525 -11.94 -14.39 -0.89
C GLU A 525 -13.16 -13.62 -0.37
N THR A 526 -13.82 -14.18 0.64
CA THR A 526 -15.02 -13.62 1.25
C THR A 526 -14.72 -12.89 2.54
N THR A 527 -15.67 -12.08 3.02
CA THR A 527 -15.60 -11.48 4.37
C THR A 527 -15.62 -12.50 5.51
N PHE A 528 -16.03 -13.75 5.27
CA PHE A 528 -15.92 -14.83 6.24
C PHE A 528 -14.64 -15.66 6.04
N GLY A 529 -13.70 -15.18 5.20
CA GLY A 529 -12.42 -15.80 4.90
C GLY A 529 -12.49 -17.10 4.10
N LYS A 530 -13.68 -17.53 3.64
CA LYS A 530 -13.78 -18.62 2.65
C LYS A 530 -13.06 -18.20 1.37
N ARG A 531 -12.40 -19.16 0.73
CA ARG A 531 -11.74 -18.96 -0.55
C ARG A 531 -12.11 -20.00 -1.58
N LEU A 532 -12.11 -19.57 -2.83
CA LEU A 532 -12.01 -20.43 -4.00
C LEU A 532 -10.74 -20.07 -4.76
N GLY A 533 -10.01 -21.06 -5.25
CA GLY A 533 -8.85 -20.89 -6.11
C GLY A 533 -8.89 -21.88 -7.26
N ALA A 534 -8.62 -21.41 -8.47
CA ALA A 534 -8.70 -22.19 -9.69
C ALA A 534 -7.58 -21.82 -10.67
N GLY A 535 -6.99 -22.82 -11.33
CA GLY A 535 -5.94 -22.65 -12.33
C GLY A 535 -4.54 -22.36 -11.78
N ARG A 536 -3.64 -21.84 -12.64
CA ARG A 536 -2.20 -21.65 -12.37
C ARG A 536 -1.76 -20.18 -12.25
N LEU A 537 -1.18 -19.83 -11.10
CA LEU A 537 -0.72 -18.46 -10.77
C LEU A 537 0.76 -18.18 -11.17
N ASP A 538 1.45 -19.17 -11.74
CA ASP A 538 2.89 -19.16 -12.02
C ASP A 538 3.27 -18.90 -13.49
N VAL A 539 2.30 -18.90 -14.40
CA VAL A 539 2.52 -18.92 -15.87
C VAL A 539 2.14 -17.64 -16.63
N ALA A 540 1.59 -16.63 -15.96
CA ALA A 540 1.04 -15.43 -16.61
C ALA A 540 1.12 -14.18 -15.72
N TYR A 541 0.83 -13.01 -16.30
CA TYR A 541 0.78 -11.73 -15.58
C TYR A 541 -0.27 -11.80 -14.48
N ARG A 542 0.15 -11.53 -13.23
CA ARG A 542 -0.74 -11.50 -12.08
C ARG A 542 -1.58 -10.24 -12.09
N PHE A 543 -2.79 -10.34 -11.55
CA PHE A 543 -3.65 -9.20 -11.29
C PHE A 543 -4.26 -9.30 -9.89
N HIS A 544 -4.49 -8.14 -9.29
CA HIS A 544 -5.33 -7.94 -8.13
C HIS A 544 -6.49 -7.05 -8.57
N ALA A 545 -7.70 -7.43 -8.17
CA ALA A 545 -8.93 -6.77 -8.60
C ALA A 545 -9.80 -6.30 -7.43
N ASP A 546 -9.37 -6.53 -6.19
CA ASP A 546 -10.06 -6.08 -4.99
C ASP A 546 -9.80 -4.61 -4.66
N LEU A 547 -10.77 -4.02 -3.96
CA LEU A 547 -10.75 -2.62 -3.53
C LEU A 547 -10.22 -2.50 -2.08
N PRO A 548 -9.84 -1.29 -1.63
CA PRO A 548 -9.44 -1.06 -0.24
C PRO A 548 -10.53 -1.55 0.73
N PRO A 549 -10.21 -2.45 1.68
CA PRO A 549 -11.20 -3.02 2.59
C PRO A 549 -11.75 -2.00 3.59
N GLU A 550 -11.16 -0.81 3.70
CA GLU A 550 -11.69 0.34 4.44
C GLU A 550 -13.08 0.76 3.94
N LEU A 551 -13.36 0.54 2.66
CA LEU A 551 -14.63 0.85 2.01
C LEU A 551 -15.71 -0.21 2.25
N SER A 552 -15.35 -1.37 2.83
CA SER A 552 -16.21 -2.57 2.89
C SER A 552 -16.82 -2.93 1.53
N ALA A 553 -16.01 -2.79 0.48
CA ALA A 553 -16.45 -3.02 -0.89
C ALA A 553 -16.81 -4.49 -1.13
N HIS A 554 -17.85 -4.72 -1.93
CA HIS A 554 -18.33 -6.05 -2.28
C HIS A 554 -18.47 -6.22 -3.80
N LEU A 555 -18.16 -7.42 -4.29
CA LEU A 555 -18.32 -7.78 -5.69
C LEU A 555 -19.81 -8.00 -6.00
N VAL A 556 -20.37 -7.23 -6.94
CA VAL A 556 -21.80 -7.31 -7.32
C VAL A 556 -22.04 -8.05 -8.64
N ASP A 557 -21.08 -8.02 -9.57
CA ASP A 557 -21.18 -8.74 -10.83
C ASP A 557 -19.79 -9.11 -11.37
N ILE A 558 -19.77 -10.06 -12.29
CA ILE A 558 -18.58 -10.42 -13.06
C ILE A 558 -18.95 -10.34 -14.53
N THR A 559 -18.17 -9.60 -15.30
CA THR A 559 -18.31 -9.49 -16.75
C THR A 559 -17.17 -10.28 -17.40
N ALA A 560 -17.45 -11.26 -18.25
CA ALA A 560 -16.43 -12.17 -18.77
C ALA A 560 -16.63 -12.58 -20.24
N SER A 561 -15.53 -12.89 -20.92
CA SER A 561 -15.47 -13.40 -22.30
C SER A 561 -15.03 -14.86 -22.33
N SER A 562 -15.39 -15.61 -23.37
CA SER A 562 -14.91 -16.98 -23.56
C SER A 562 -14.91 -17.44 -25.02
N GLY A 563 -13.89 -18.20 -25.39
CA GLY A 563 -13.75 -18.92 -26.64
C GLY A 563 -13.09 -20.29 -26.40
N ASN A 564 -13.26 -21.22 -27.35
CA ASN A 564 -12.57 -22.52 -27.36
C ASN A 564 -12.51 -23.26 -26.00
N ASN A 565 -13.64 -23.30 -25.26
CA ASN A 565 -13.77 -23.90 -23.93
C ASN A 565 -12.80 -23.36 -22.85
N HIS A 566 -12.48 -22.07 -22.88
CA HIS A 566 -11.80 -21.36 -21.81
C HIS A 566 -12.34 -19.93 -21.59
N VAL A 567 -12.03 -19.35 -20.42
CA VAL A 567 -12.38 -17.96 -20.10
C VAL A 567 -11.26 -17.05 -20.60
N ASP A 568 -11.55 -16.18 -21.55
CA ASP A 568 -10.55 -15.36 -22.23
C ASP A 568 -10.32 -14.01 -21.56
N SER A 569 -11.38 -13.42 -21.00
CA SER A 569 -11.27 -12.21 -20.19
C SER A 569 -12.21 -12.19 -19.00
N ILE A 570 -11.86 -11.40 -17.99
CA ILE A 570 -12.67 -11.20 -16.78
C ILE A 570 -12.54 -9.77 -16.26
N GLN A 571 -13.66 -9.18 -15.88
CA GLN A 571 -13.80 -7.88 -15.22
C GLN A 571 -14.69 -8.05 -13.99
N PHE A 572 -14.36 -7.34 -12.93
CA PHE A 572 -15.01 -7.42 -11.63
C PHE A 572 -15.74 -6.11 -11.34
N ASP A 573 -17.05 -6.17 -11.20
CA ASP A 573 -17.89 -5.00 -10.92
C ASP A 573 -18.18 -4.93 -9.43
N TRP A 574 -17.75 -3.85 -8.78
CA TRP A 574 -17.75 -3.65 -7.33
C TRP A 574 -18.68 -2.53 -6.90
N GLN A 575 -19.23 -2.64 -5.69
CA GLN A 575 -19.91 -1.54 -5.01
C GLN A 575 -19.36 -1.30 -3.61
N TYR A 576 -19.38 -0.03 -3.19
CA TYR A 576 -19.11 0.40 -1.82
C TYR A 576 -19.93 1.63 -1.46
N GLU A 577 -20.01 1.91 -0.16
CA GLU A 577 -20.80 3.01 0.38
C GLU A 577 -19.91 4.12 0.94
N LEU A 578 -20.19 5.36 0.55
CA LEU A 578 -19.61 6.56 1.13
C LEU A 578 -20.66 7.33 1.93
N LYS A 579 -20.26 7.86 3.08
CA LYS A 579 -21.06 8.79 3.88
C LYS A 579 -20.63 10.23 3.55
N GLY A 580 -21.58 11.04 3.12
CA GLY A 580 -21.35 12.38 2.58
C GLY A 580 -20.97 12.39 1.10
N GLU A 581 -20.99 13.58 0.50
CA GLU A 581 -20.63 13.81 -0.90
C GLU A 581 -19.81 15.09 -1.04
N TYR A 582 -18.83 15.09 -1.95
CA TYR A 582 -18.23 16.34 -2.43
C TYR A 582 -19.31 17.23 -3.06
N PRO A 583 -19.22 18.57 -2.90
CA PRO A 583 -20.07 19.49 -3.64
C PRO A 583 -19.88 19.29 -5.15
N GLN A 584 -20.85 19.71 -5.95
CA GLN A 584 -20.59 19.87 -7.39
C GLN A 584 -19.52 20.98 -7.56
N PRO A 585 -18.58 20.83 -8.51
CA PRO A 585 -17.51 21.80 -8.70
C PRO A 585 -18.08 23.14 -9.19
N LYS A 586 -18.38 24.03 -8.24
CA LYS A 586 -18.48 25.46 -8.52
C LYS A 586 -17.06 25.98 -8.74
N VAL A 587 -16.89 26.87 -9.72
CA VAL A 587 -15.63 27.58 -9.91
C VAL A 587 -15.37 28.45 -8.68
N LEU A 588 -14.58 27.93 -7.72
CA LEU A 588 -14.00 28.76 -6.67
C LEU A 588 -12.93 29.67 -7.27
N ARG A 589 -12.64 30.78 -6.59
CA ARG A 589 -11.63 31.75 -7.02
C ARG A 589 -10.30 31.06 -7.29
N SER A 590 -9.58 31.54 -8.29
CA SER A 590 -8.27 31.06 -8.74
C SER A 590 -7.11 31.29 -7.74
N GLU A 591 -7.42 31.48 -6.45
CA GLU A 591 -6.53 32.12 -5.46
C GLU A 591 -6.47 31.39 -4.10
N SER A 592 -7.05 30.18 -3.93
CA SER A 592 -6.87 29.45 -2.66
C SER A 592 -5.42 29.05 -2.44
N THR A 593 -4.90 29.31 -1.24
CA THR A 593 -3.53 28.95 -0.85
C THR A 593 -3.34 27.45 -0.64
N LEU A 594 -4.42 26.67 -0.51
CA LEU A 594 -4.36 25.22 -0.33
C LEU A 594 -3.81 24.47 -1.57
N TRP A 595 -3.93 25.07 -2.77
CA TRP A 595 -3.46 24.49 -4.04
C TRP A 595 -2.65 25.45 -4.93
N SER A 596 -2.62 26.74 -4.64
CA SER A 596 -1.74 27.68 -5.36
C SER A 596 -0.27 27.33 -5.09
N PRO A 597 0.59 27.16 -6.11
CA PRO A 597 2.02 26.98 -5.90
C PRO A 597 2.58 28.10 -5.02
N LEU A 598 3.55 27.78 -4.15
CA LEU A 598 4.31 28.83 -3.49
C LEU A 598 4.94 29.71 -4.59
N PRO A 599 4.93 31.06 -4.46
CA PRO A 599 5.76 31.89 -5.31
C PRO A 599 7.19 31.36 -5.16
N ALA A 600 7.84 31.10 -6.29
CA ALA A 600 9.16 30.48 -6.31
C ALA A 600 10.10 31.30 -5.42
N GLN A 601 10.51 30.74 -4.27
CA GLN A 601 11.58 31.34 -3.49
C GLN A 601 12.80 31.32 -4.39
N SER A 602 13.31 32.51 -4.69
CA SER A 602 14.32 32.71 -5.72
C SER A 602 15.61 31.96 -5.37
N GLU A 603 15.81 30.80 -5.99
CA GLU A 603 17.08 30.05 -5.95
C GLU A 603 18.26 30.86 -6.55
N GLU A 604 17.99 32.02 -7.15
CA GLU A 604 18.99 32.96 -7.66
C GLU A 604 19.87 33.61 -6.56
N ALA A 605 19.51 33.50 -5.27
CA ALA A 605 20.24 34.13 -4.17
C ALA A 605 21.53 33.38 -3.74
N GLU A 606 21.69 32.08 -4.03
CA GLU A 606 22.85 31.30 -3.53
C GLU A 606 23.68 30.58 -4.63
N VAL A 607 23.43 30.88 -5.91
CA VAL A 607 24.27 30.40 -7.03
C VAL A 607 25.24 31.48 -7.54
N THR A 608 25.06 32.75 -7.15
CA THR A 608 25.86 33.90 -7.63
C THR A 608 27.19 34.12 -6.87
N ALA A 609 27.92 33.05 -6.56
CA ALA A 609 29.24 33.11 -5.91
C ALA A 609 30.31 32.19 -6.55
N LYS A 610 30.38 32.12 -7.89
CA LYS A 610 31.59 31.64 -8.60
C LYS A 610 32.03 32.60 -9.72
N PRO A 611 33.34 32.86 -9.92
CA PRO A 611 33.78 33.95 -10.78
C PRO A 611 33.64 33.65 -12.27
N LYS A 612 33.03 34.57 -13.03
CA LYS A 612 32.95 34.52 -14.49
C LYS A 612 34.35 34.67 -15.13
N ARG A 613 34.96 33.60 -15.64
CA ARG A 613 35.99 33.70 -16.68
C ARG A 613 35.36 33.64 -18.07
N ARG A 614 35.22 34.81 -18.70
CA ARG A 614 34.73 34.98 -20.08
C ARG A 614 35.60 34.19 -21.07
N LEU A 615 34.97 33.37 -21.91
CA LEU A 615 35.58 32.91 -23.16
C LEU A 615 35.41 34.03 -24.21
N ALA A 616 36.44 34.85 -24.38
CA ALA A 616 36.49 35.89 -25.42
C ALA A 616 37.43 35.45 -26.55
N ALA A 617 37.04 35.74 -27.79
CA ALA A 617 37.71 35.23 -28.98
C ALA A 617 39.14 35.75 -29.18
N LYS A 618 40.02 34.90 -29.70
CA LYS A 618 41.18 35.32 -30.51
C LYS A 618 41.21 34.52 -31.81
N LYS A 619 41.01 35.23 -32.92
CA LYS A 619 41.24 34.77 -34.29
C LYS A 619 42.37 35.63 -34.89
N LYS A 620 43.21 35.03 -35.72
CA LYS A 620 44.41 35.62 -36.40
C LYS A 620 45.60 35.88 -35.44
N ALA A 621 46.86 35.71 -35.88
CA ALA A 621 47.34 35.64 -37.28
C ALA A 621 48.53 34.68 -37.52
N THR A 622 48.66 34.25 -38.79
CA THR A 622 49.90 33.81 -39.50
C THR A 622 50.60 32.51 -39.04
N LYS A 623 51.16 31.65 -39.93
CA LYS A 623 51.70 31.88 -41.29
C LYS A 623 51.35 30.76 -42.31
N ARG A 624 51.58 31.10 -43.59
CA ARG A 624 51.28 30.40 -44.85
C ARG A 624 51.79 28.96 -45.03
N ALA A 625 51.10 28.30 -45.97
CA ALA A 625 51.40 27.04 -46.65
C ALA A 625 52.65 27.00 -47.53
N THR A 626 53.13 25.77 -47.73
CA THR A 626 53.77 25.11 -48.90
C THR A 626 53.83 23.61 -48.55
N SER A 627 53.79 22.58 -49.39
CA SER A 627 53.50 22.31 -50.79
C SER A 627 53.87 20.83 -51.03
N GLU A 628 53.08 20.09 -51.82
CA GLU A 628 53.49 18.93 -52.65
C GLU A 628 53.84 17.52 -52.10
N LYS A 629 53.48 16.54 -52.97
CA LYS A 629 54.16 15.27 -53.36
C LYS A 629 53.88 13.93 -52.64
N ARG A 630 53.03 13.15 -53.33
CA ARG A 630 53.25 11.78 -53.88
C ARG A 630 53.80 10.65 -52.99
N ALA A 631 53.05 9.53 -52.97
CA ALA A 631 53.57 8.18 -52.73
C ALA A 631 54.47 7.70 -53.91
N PRO A 632 55.31 6.63 -53.78
CA PRO A 632 54.84 5.24 -53.68
C PRO A 632 55.70 4.30 -52.79
N ALA A 633 55.48 2.98 -52.89
CA ALA A 633 55.95 1.94 -51.95
C ALA A 633 57.09 1.03 -52.47
N LYS A 634 57.81 0.33 -51.56
CA LYS A 634 58.01 -1.17 -51.50
C LYS A 634 59.24 -1.63 -50.68
N ARG A 635 59.04 -2.72 -49.88
CA ARG A 635 59.98 -3.84 -49.52
C ARG A 635 61.31 -3.51 -48.78
N SER A 636 61.96 -4.40 -47.99
CA SER A 636 61.68 -5.78 -47.51
C SER A 636 62.67 -6.27 -46.42
N GLY A 637 62.25 -7.25 -45.58
CA GLY A 637 63.14 -8.14 -44.77
C GLY A 637 63.48 -7.65 -43.35
N LYS A 638 63.65 -8.50 -42.31
CA LYS A 638 63.70 -9.98 -42.19
C LYS A 638 63.03 -10.49 -40.89
N THR A 639 62.58 -11.75 -40.92
CA THR A 639 62.16 -12.66 -39.82
C THR A 639 63.36 -13.23 -39.01
N PRO A 640 63.24 -13.96 -37.85
CA PRO A 640 62.15 -14.91 -37.50
C PRO A 640 61.69 -15.08 -36.02
N ARG A 641 60.70 -15.99 -35.90
CA ARG A 641 60.01 -16.65 -34.76
C ARG A 641 60.90 -17.73 -34.05
N PRO A 642 60.44 -18.60 -33.09
CA PRO A 642 59.24 -18.60 -32.20
C PRO A 642 59.49 -19.14 -30.73
N SER A 643 58.40 -19.31 -29.96
CA SER A 643 58.02 -20.56 -29.20
C SER A 643 57.88 -20.51 -27.67
N LYS A 644 57.05 -21.44 -27.16
CA LYS A 644 56.72 -21.72 -25.74
C LYS A 644 57.32 -23.07 -25.33
N ALA A 645 57.65 -23.22 -24.04
CA ALA A 645 57.79 -24.44 -23.20
C ALA A 645 59.04 -24.35 -22.30
N ALA A 646 59.25 -25.05 -21.19
CA ALA A 646 58.44 -25.68 -20.15
C ALA A 646 59.43 -26.43 -19.20
N THR A 647 59.24 -26.27 -17.87
CA THR A 647 59.59 -27.24 -16.80
C THR A 647 61.05 -27.55 -16.40
N LYS A 648 61.20 -27.86 -15.09
CA LYS A 648 62.35 -28.47 -14.34
C LYS A 648 63.56 -27.53 -14.14
N ALA A 649 64.37 -27.57 -13.08
CA ALA A 649 64.51 -28.22 -11.75
C ALA A 649 66.01 -27.98 -11.37
N ALA A 650 66.56 -28.03 -10.14
CA ALA A 650 66.12 -28.05 -8.74
C ALA A 650 67.38 -27.87 -7.84
N LYS A 651 67.19 -27.73 -6.50
CA LYS A 651 68.23 -27.82 -5.42
C LYS A 651 69.24 -26.65 -5.37
N THR A 652 69.78 -26.18 -4.23
CA THR A 652 69.71 -26.54 -2.78
C THR A 652 70.10 -25.27 -1.94
N THR A 653 70.21 -25.17 -0.60
CA THR A 653 70.30 -26.14 0.53
C THR A 653 69.92 -25.49 1.88
N ARG A 654 69.32 -26.26 2.81
CA ARG A 654 69.37 -26.12 4.31
C ARG A 654 68.72 -24.86 4.93
N ARG A 655 68.23 -24.88 6.19
CA ARG A 655 68.49 -25.79 7.34
C ARG A 655 67.25 -25.88 8.28
N SER A 656 67.06 -27.02 8.94
CA SER A 656 66.23 -27.20 10.15
C SER A 656 67.05 -27.97 11.20
N PRO A 657 66.72 -27.90 12.50
CA PRO A 657 65.99 -29.01 13.16
C PRO A 657 65.07 -28.54 14.33
N ALA A 658 64.49 -29.37 15.20
CA ALA A 658 63.64 -30.58 15.07
C ALA A 658 63.26 -31.15 16.47
N LYS A 659 62.18 -31.95 16.57
CA LYS A 659 61.69 -32.86 17.67
C LYS A 659 60.39 -32.37 18.36
N LYS A 660 59.25 -33.09 18.38
CA LYS A 660 58.84 -34.50 18.75
C LYS A 660 58.25 -34.55 20.19
N ALA A 661 57.33 -35.46 20.57
CA ALA A 661 56.30 -36.25 19.85
C ALA A 661 55.48 -37.16 20.81
N LYS A 662 54.14 -37.25 20.63
CA LYS A 662 53.18 -38.40 20.83
C LYS A 662 51.78 -37.86 20.46
N SER A 663 50.74 -38.58 19.99
CA SER A 663 50.34 -40.01 19.91
C SER A 663 49.45 -40.57 21.05
N SER A 664 48.16 -40.78 20.76
CA SER A 664 47.40 -42.01 21.08
C SER A 664 46.17 -42.15 20.16
N ARG A 665 45.56 -43.35 20.09
CA ARG A 665 44.57 -43.77 19.07
C ARG A 665 43.72 -44.94 19.58
N ASN A 666 42.39 -44.87 19.51
CA ASN A 666 41.42 -46.00 19.58
C ASN A 666 40.08 -45.50 18.99
N LYS A 667 39.31 -46.14 18.08
CA LYS A 667 38.93 -47.53 17.68
C LYS A 667 37.75 -48.17 18.43
N GLY A 668 36.76 -48.60 17.64
CA GLY A 668 35.56 -49.40 18.01
C GLY A 668 34.34 -48.53 18.36
N ARG A 669 33.08 -48.89 18.07
CA ARG A 669 32.39 -49.99 17.34
C ARG A 669 30.93 -49.47 17.13
N ALA A 670 30.08 -49.95 16.22
CA ALA A 670 30.20 -50.93 15.12
C ALA A 670 29.24 -50.48 14.00
#